data_AF-B4MG17-F1
#
_entry.id   AF-B4MG17-F1
#
_cell.length_a   1.000
_cell.length_b   1.000
_cell.length_c   1.000
_cell.angle_alpha   90.00
_cell.angle_beta   90.00
_cell.angle_gamma   90.00
#
_symmetry.space_group_name_H-M   'P 1'
#
loop_
_entity.id
_entity.type
_entity.pdbx_description
1 polymer ?
#
loop_
_entity_poly.entity_id
_entity_poly.type
_entity_poly.pdbx_seq_one_letter_code
_entity_poly.pdbx_strand_id
1 'polypeptide(L)'
;MQEECKLIVAQLMPQLMKLLLETDEEDDTYAYCLEYAVARVESYAKPLNSAERVWNNLADFVDRYLCEQLPMLADTIKTLANVIIDDKSITEDLKVALLDFLLSVNFKAFRSARIHYEHCMTRRKEILETLAASQASPDTPREFNLATFRHTLDSKLSSCRDAAPKQEQAEASTSRTLSAQTLQTRRMNELVPTKNYTSMVTRANAAYAQQPEEPRPGPVDCNTLARCSEVGAKCRFAVAYGSYLRRRFNNATENLQLYGEEGFVMREILGMFFLPGDCHNFKVVNHLLQLRPNIISDPASEQLVLEKFVKPMQYMQMLHLYINSCETPYTNGERLLILKSLTGALRRLVKPVVESLTQFEHSLDTDEGNQLSLRDFRRATKRSFMRLELLWSLAAATYISYPEEFGQEPHSRSQHIFCSLVELSAQTSTAEEQERRAYSAALLLHVLHVLCRFLDNWWQLGEFNDWHEEFPVQRLERNGRTEYVMRTFDNGQPYKKICPVYQLIERHIVAAGAALAALYDSKRLPDFVSAHDTLLGQSLHHALVKSVHGQLQYYQKLSTSRCSSGDEVPDIFWQLNSTEDEQLRCLYYVYYQETHLDETQPGCCSIDELLSSCQSCVVYAPLDELICQTLERHLEQRATLLNSYLGHLIRDQLQLVQLLQQLRAVYLLLHFDQFAHQYELAVGNLERGLSAEAAEQLQSILDMQNIRPNYPFHVHVPGAKVEQLTLHYSYDIALTSIITEPQLRCYNTAFRLRLQLHVAMHRLQQLPQLPDDQKVSESLLQLQQSVLDALHRHFQLQQLQRAAELCDERLQRRERLSFMQATHQAFVQTMSASLQLSEASSGEEICELLAMARIVVCLWQRVAYTLAHNMTRGDLGKFELYYQRRNLGYLGSVNKSSEAIRYLTLLPHFN
;
A
#
# COMPACT_ATOMS: atom_id res chain seq x y z
N MET A 1 -33.44 28.68 4.95
CA MET A 1 -33.58 29.32 6.28
C MET A 1 -34.21 30.68 6.10
N GLN A 2 -35.23 31.01 6.90
CA GLN A 2 -35.75 32.39 7.05
C GLN A 2 -34.64 33.30 7.62
N GLU A 3 -34.63 34.59 7.29
CA GLU A 3 -33.59 35.56 7.71
C GLU A 3 -33.40 35.60 9.24
N GLU A 4 -34.46 35.38 10.01
CA GLU A 4 -34.41 35.32 11.48
C GLU A 4 -33.55 34.14 12.00
N CYS A 5 -33.58 32.98 11.33
CA CYS A 5 -32.78 31.82 11.73
C CYS A 5 -31.28 32.04 11.51
N LYS A 6 -30.89 32.82 10.49
CA LYS A 6 -29.48 33.15 10.24
C LYS A 6 -28.91 34.07 11.31
N LEU A 7 -29.72 35.02 11.79
CA LEU A 7 -29.34 35.91 12.90
C LEU A 7 -29.12 35.14 14.20
N ILE A 8 -30.00 34.17 14.51
CA ILE A 8 -29.88 33.34 15.71
C ILE A 8 -28.64 32.42 15.63
N VAL A 9 -28.38 31.77 14.49
CA VAL A 9 -27.20 30.93 14.30
C VAL A 9 -25.91 31.74 14.39
N ALA A 10 -25.87 32.93 13.78
CA ALA A 10 -24.71 33.83 13.88
C ALA A 10 -24.43 34.31 15.31
N GLN A 11 -25.46 34.39 16.17
CA GLN A 11 -25.32 34.85 17.55
C GLN A 11 -24.94 33.71 18.53
N LEU A 12 -25.52 32.52 18.37
CA LEU A 12 -25.36 31.41 19.33
C LEU A 12 -24.24 30.43 18.97
N MET A 13 -23.93 30.25 17.68
CA MET A 13 -22.89 29.31 17.25
C MET A 13 -21.49 29.68 17.76
N PRO A 14 -21.07 30.96 17.77
CA PRO A 14 -19.81 31.38 18.39
C PRO A 14 -19.73 30.97 19.86
N GLN A 15 -20.79 31.21 20.62
CA GLN A 15 -20.84 30.87 22.05
C GLN A 15 -20.77 29.35 22.27
N LEU A 16 -21.48 28.58 21.45
CA LEU A 16 -21.43 27.12 21.49
C LEU A 16 -20.04 26.58 21.13
N MET A 17 -19.34 27.18 20.16
CA MET A 17 -17.99 26.75 19.77
C MET A 17 -16.95 27.08 20.83
N LYS A 18 -17.03 28.25 21.48
CA LYS A 18 -16.16 28.58 22.63
C LYS A 18 -16.39 27.58 23.76
N LEU A 19 -17.65 27.24 24.00
CA LEU A 19 -18.03 26.29 25.04
C LEU A 19 -17.56 24.85 24.73
N LEU A 20 -17.55 24.45 23.46
CA LEU A 20 -17.11 23.12 23.02
C LEU A 20 -15.59 22.98 22.88
N LEU A 21 -14.87 24.07 22.59
CA LEU A 21 -13.41 24.08 22.46
C LEU A 21 -12.71 24.40 23.78
N GLU A 22 -13.45 24.83 24.80
CA GLU A 22 -12.94 25.22 26.12
C GLU A 22 -11.90 26.36 26.06
N THR A 23 -12.01 27.24 25.06
CA THR A 23 -11.17 28.43 24.90
C THR A 23 -12.02 29.69 24.79
N ASP A 24 -11.65 30.74 25.54
CA ASP A 24 -12.19 32.09 25.34
C ASP A 24 -11.46 32.83 24.21
N GLU A 25 -10.27 32.33 23.86
CA GLU A 25 -9.42 32.85 22.79
C GLU A 25 -9.94 32.38 21.43
N GLU A 26 -10.14 33.35 20.53
CA GLU A 26 -10.55 33.12 19.15
C GLU A 26 -9.31 32.85 18.29
N ASP A 27 -8.69 31.68 18.50
CA ASP A 27 -7.53 31.23 17.72
C ASP A 27 -7.94 30.69 16.33
N ASP A 28 -6.95 30.36 15.50
CA ASP A 28 -7.20 29.82 14.15
C ASP A 28 -8.02 28.51 14.19
N THR A 29 -7.90 27.74 15.27
CA THR A 29 -8.66 26.51 15.52
C THR A 29 -10.14 26.80 15.77
N TYR A 30 -10.43 27.80 16.60
CA TYR A 30 -11.78 28.30 16.86
C TYR A 30 -12.41 28.88 15.59
N ALA A 31 -11.68 29.71 14.84
CA ALA A 31 -12.18 30.29 13.60
C ALA A 31 -12.53 29.20 12.56
N TYR A 32 -11.65 28.20 12.39
CA TYR A 32 -11.88 27.07 11.49
C TYR A 32 -13.06 26.19 11.94
N CYS A 33 -13.17 25.88 13.23
CA CYS A 33 -14.26 25.09 13.78
C CYS A 33 -15.61 25.82 13.70
N LEU A 34 -15.62 27.12 13.95
CA LEU A 34 -16.81 27.96 13.84
C LEU A 34 -17.27 28.08 12.40
N GLU A 35 -16.36 28.33 11.46
CA GLU A 35 -16.68 28.37 10.02
C GLU A 35 -17.23 27.01 9.55
N TYR A 36 -16.62 25.91 9.97
CA TYR A 36 -17.12 24.57 9.68
C TYR A 36 -18.50 24.30 10.31
N ALA A 37 -18.72 24.69 11.57
CA ALA A 37 -19.99 24.50 12.27
C ALA A 37 -21.12 25.33 11.65
N VAL A 38 -20.86 26.59 11.31
CA VAL A 38 -21.81 27.47 10.62
C VAL A 38 -22.12 26.92 9.23
N ALA A 39 -21.11 26.59 8.42
CA ALA A 39 -21.30 26.00 7.09
C ALA A 39 -22.09 24.67 7.16
N ARG A 40 -21.83 23.86 8.19
CA ARG A 40 -22.57 22.61 8.44
C ARG A 40 -24.03 22.91 8.77
N VAL A 41 -24.34 23.78 9.72
CA VAL A 41 -25.72 24.14 10.10
C VAL A 41 -26.46 24.83 8.96
N GLU A 42 -25.79 25.66 8.16
CA GLU A 42 -26.37 26.26 6.96
C GLU A 42 -26.69 25.23 5.86
N SER A 43 -25.90 24.15 5.77
CA SER A 43 -26.17 23.04 4.83
C SER A 43 -27.38 22.18 5.21
N TYR A 44 -27.91 22.31 6.44
CA TYR A 44 -29.07 21.57 6.94
C TYR A 44 -30.45 22.12 6.52
N ALA A 45 -30.51 22.99 5.50
CA ALA A 45 -31.77 23.42 4.89
C ALA A 45 -32.63 22.27 4.31
N LYS A 46 -32.11 21.03 4.29
CA LYS A 46 -32.86 19.78 4.25
C LYS A 46 -32.23 18.79 5.23
N PRO A 47 -32.88 18.38 6.34
CA PRO A 47 -32.27 17.45 7.28
C PRO A 47 -32.03 16.10 6.59
N LEU A 48 -30.80 15.57 6.70
CA LEU A 48 -30.41 14.26 6.15
C LEU A 48 -31.15 13.09 6.84
N ASN A 49 -31.66 13.35 8.05
CA ASN A 49 -32.40 12.41 8.89
C ASN A 49 -33.78 12.99 9.22
N SER A 50 -34.83 12.18 9.24
CA SER A 50 -36.15 12.62 9.73
C SER A 50 -36.07 13.02 11.20
N ALA A 51 -36.95 13.93 11.65
CA ALA A 51 -37.01 14.33 13.06
C ALA A 51 -37.09 13.10 13.99
N GLU A 52 -37.93 12.12 13.66
CA GLU A 52 -38.03 10.84 14.39
C GLU A 52 -36.69 10.12 14.54
N ARG A 53 -35.84 10.16 13.52
CA ARG A 53 -34.53 9.50 13.55
C ARG A 53 -33.53 10.24 14.43
N VAL A 54 -33.54 11.57 14.44
CA VAL A 54 -32.72 12.38 15.36
C VAL A 54 -33.15 12.14 16.81
N TRP A 55 -34.45 11.99 17.06
CA TRP A 55 -34.98 11.66 18.38
C TRP A 55 -34.61 10.25 18.86
N ASN A 56 -34.70 9.26 17.99
CA ASN A 56 -34.26 7.89 18.30
C ASN A 56 -32.76 7.86 18.57
N ASN A 57 -31.96 8.59 17.79
CA ASN A 57 -30.52 8.71 18.03
C ASN A 57 -30.21 9.38 19.38
N LEU A 58 -30.96 10.43 19.77
CA LEU A 58 -30.80 11.06 21.08
C LEU A 58 -31.12 10.10 22.23
N ALA A 59 -32.22 9.33 22.10
CA ALA A 59 -32.63 8.34 23.08
C ALA A 59 -31.58 7.21 23.20
N ASP A 60 -31.15 6.65 22.07
CA ASP A 60 -30.10 5.62 22.01
C ASP A 60 -28.79 6.14 22.62
N PHE A 61 -28.45 7.41 22.39
CA PHE A 61 -27.25 8.03 22.94
C PHE A 61 -27.33 8.16 24.46
N VAL A 62 -28.44 8.68 24.99
CA VAL A 62 -28.69 8.80 26.43
C VAL A 62 -28.70 7.43 27.12
N ASP A 63 -29.38 6.45 26.53
CA ASP A 63 -29.45 5.07 27.06
C ASP A 63 -28.07 4.41 27.08
N ARG A 64 -27.22 4.69 26.09
CA ARG A 64 -25.84 4.20 26.05
C ARG A 64 -24.98 4.76 27.20
N TYR A 65 -25.08 6.06 27.49
CA TYR A 65 -24.39 6.66 28.65
C TYR A 65 -24.90 6.09 29.97
N LEU A 66 -26.20 5.78 30.09
CA LEU A 66 -26.75 5.12 31.27
C LEU A 66 -26.23 3.67 31.41
N CYS A 67 -26.14 2.92 30.32
CA CYS A 67 -25.59 1.56 30.30
C CYS A 67 -24.10 1.50 30.67
N GLU A 68 -23.35 2.55 30.36
CA GLU A 68 -21.91 2.64 30.66
C GLU A 68 -21.60 3.26 32.03
N GLN A 69 -22.61 3.35 32.92
CA GLN A 69 -22.51 3.95 34.26
C GLN A 69 -22.07 5.42 34.27
N LEU A 70 -22.46 6.18 33.23
CA LEU A 70 -22.22 7.61 33.10
C LEU A 70 -23.55 8.41 33.19
N PRO A 71 -24.37 8.23 34.24
CA PRO A 71 -25.73 8.80 34.29
C PRO A 71 -25.72 10.33 34.28
N MET A 72 -24.70 10.97 34.87
CA MET A 72 -24.61 12.43 34.86
C MET A 72 -24.31 13.02 33.47
N LEU A 73 -23.67 12.26 32.57
CA LEU A 73 -23.46 12.66 31.18
C LEU A 73 -24.72 12.52 30.35
N ALA A 74 -25.43 11.40 30.52
CA ALA A 74 -26.78 11.21 30.00
C ALA A 74 -27.72 12.35 30.42
N ASP A 75 -27.74 12.68 31.70
CA ASP A 75 -28.59 13.74 32.25
C ASP A 75 -28.23 15.12 31.67
N THR A 76 -26.95 15.42 31.47
CA THR A 76 -26.56 16.73 30.90
C THR A 76 -26.86 16.83 29.42
N ILE A 77 -26.66 15.77 28.64
CA ILE A 77 -27.07 15.74 27.22
C ILE A 77 -28.59 15.94 27.14
N LYS A 78 -29.33 15.31 28.05
CA LYS A 78 -30.77 15.50 28.20
C LYS A 78 -31.14 16.94 28.58
N THR A 79 -30.43 17.55 29.53
CA THR A 79 -30.64 18.96 29.91
C THR A 79 -30.33 19.91 28.74
N LEU A 80 -29.23 19.71 28.03
CA LEU A 80 -28.86 20.53 26.86
C LEU A 80 -29.85 20.35 25.71
N ALA A 81 -30.30 19.12 25.46
CA ALA A 81 -31.35 18.87 24.49
C ALA A 81 -32.65 19.57 24.89
N ASN A 82 -33.04 19.53 26.17
CA ASN A 82 -34.23 20.23 26.68
C ASN A 82 -34.11 21.75 26.53
N VAL A 83 -32.92 22.34 26.74
CA VAL A 83 -32.70 23.78 26.50
C VAL A 83 -32.98 24.15 25.04
N ILE A 84 -32.55 23.31 24.08
CA ILE A 84 -32.81 23.54 22.64
C ILE A 84 -34.30 23.33 22.30
N ILE A 85 -34.95 22.36 22.95
CA ILE A 85 -36.35 21.99 22.71
C ILE A 85 -37.32 23.03 23.26
N ASP A 86 -37.08 23.50 24.49
CA ASP A 86 -37.98 24.36 25.24
C ASP A 86 -37.87 25.84 24.82
N ASP A 87 -36.85 26.19 24.03
CA ASP A 87 -36.73 27.53 23.48
C ASP A 87 -37.79 27.78 22.40
N LYS A 88 -38.73 28.67 22.71
CA LYS A 88 -39.84 29.07 21.84
C LYS A 88 -39.43 29.99 20.71
N SER A 89 -38.21 30.55 20.76
CA SER A 89 -37.68 31.46 19.74
C SER A 89 -37.09 30.73 18.53
N ILE A 90 -36.85 29.41 18.64
CA ILE A 90 -36.23 28.58 17.61
C ILE A 90 -37.31 27.80 16.85
N THR A 91 -37.22 27.75 15.52
CA THR A 91 -38.14 26.96 14.67
C THR A 91 -37.89 25.46 14.83
N GLU A 92 -38.93 24.63 14.72
CA GLU A 92 -38.83 23.16 14.95
C GLU A 92 -37.80 22.48 14.03
N ASP A 93 -37.69 22.90 12.77
CA ASP A 93 -36.69 22.36 11.84
C ASP A 93 -35.25 22.70 12.26
N LEU A 94 -35.04 23.88 12.85
CA LEU A 94 -33.74 24.31 13.36
C LEU A 94 -33.40 23.59 14.68
N LYS A 95 -34.38 23.30 15.54
CA LYS A 95 -34.18 22.48 16.74
C LYS A 95 -33.66 21.09 16.38
N VAL A 96 -34.29 20.43 15.39
CA VAL A 96 -33.87 19.12 14.91
C VAL A 96 -32.46 19.16 14.33
N ALA A 97 -32.11 20.20 13.56
CA ALA A 97 -30.76 20.37 13.02
C ALA A 97 -29.70 20.61 14.11
N LEU A 98 -30.02 21.42 15.13
CA LEU A 98 -29.11 21.68 16.26
C LEU A 98 -28.90 20.42 17.11
N LEU A 99 -29.92 19.59 17.30
CA LEU A 99 -29.81 18.33 18.02
C LEU A 99 -29.01 17.29 17.25
N ASP A 100 -29.23 17.16 15.94
CA ASP A 100 -28.43 16.27 15.08
C ASP A 100 -26.96 16.70 15.08
N PHE A 101 -26.70 18.01 15.06
CA PHE A 101 -25.35 18.56 15.20
C PHE A 101 -24.74 18.23 16.57
N LEU A 102 -25.45 18.49 17.68
CA LEU A 102 -25.01 18.18 19.05
C LEU A 102 -24.65 16.70 19.22
N LEU A 103 -25.44 15.80 18.63
CA LEU A 103 -25.15 14.36 18.63
C LEU A 103 -23.93 14.00 17.78
N SER A 104 -23.78 14.65 16.61
CA SER A 104 -22.66 14.38 15.70
C SER A 104 -21.30 14.82 16.25
N VAL A 105 -21.27 15.90 17.04
CA VAL A 105 -20.03 16.42 17.67
C VAL A 105 -19.65 15.58 18.89
N ASN A 106 -20.62 15.18 19.71
CA ASN A 106 -20.36 14.35 20.90
C ASN A 106 -19.91 12.92 20.57
N PHE A 107 -20.21 12.40 19.37
CA PHE A 107 -19.77 11.07 18.94
C PHE A 107 -18.24 10.92 18.91
N LYS A 108 -17.48 12.00 18.68
CA LYS A 108 -16.00 12.00 18.72
C LYS A 108 -15.44 12.23 20.13
N ALA A 109 -16.11 13.05 20.95
CA ALA A 109 -15.68 13.34 22.33
C ALA A 109 -15.76 12.12 23.27
N PHE A 110 -16.60 11.13 22.92
CA PHE A 110 -16.78 9.86 23.63
C PHE A 110 -15.47 9.09 23.91
N ARG A 111 -14.53 9.10 22.95
CA ARG A 111 -13.24 8.40 23.13
C ARG A 111 -12.28 9.16 24.06
N SER A 112 -12.40 10.50 24.13
CA SER A 112 -11.55 11.37 24.95
C SER A 112 -12.01 11.40 26.42
N ALA A 113 -13.33 11.44 26.65
CA ALA A 113 -13.92 11.40 27.99
C ALA A 113 -13.61 10.10 28.76
N ARG A 114 -13.41 8.98 28.03
CA ARG A 114 -12.99 7.69 28.60
C ARG A 114 -11.54 7.69 29.10
N ILE A 115 -10.66 8.49 28.47
CA ILE A 115 -9.22 8.55 28.78
C ILE A 115 -8.95 9.51 29.96
N HIS A 116 -9.77 10.55 30.13
CA HIS A 116 -9.58 11.59 31.16
C HIS A 116 -10.71 11.64 32.19
N TYR A 117 -11.39 10.50 32.44
CA TYR A 117 -12.63 10.41 33.21
C TYR A 117 -12.59 11.17 34.55
N GLU A 118 -11.60 10.95 35.41
CA GLU A 118 -11.54 11.61 36.72
C GLU A 118 -11.29 13.13 36.64
N HIS A 119 -10.46 13.58 35.69
CA HIS A 119 -10.18 15.00 35.48
C HIS A 119 -11.43 15.71 34.91
N CYS A 120 -12.11 15.09 33.95
CA CYS A 120 -13.36 15.58 33.39
C CYS A 120 -14.49 15.61 34.43
N MET A 121 -14.60 14.61 35.31
CA MET A 121 -15.64 14.55 36.35
C MET A 121 -15.42 15.59 37.47
N THR A 122 -14.17 15.84 37.85
CA THR A 122 -13.83 16.87 38.85
C THR A 122 -14.14 18.27 38.34
N ARG A 123 -13.74 18.57 37.10
CA ARG A 123 -13.94 19.88 36.47
C ARG A 123 -15.39 20.14 36.06
N ARG A 124 -16.12 19.08 35.71
CA ARG A 124 -17.57 19.11 35.46
C ARG A 124 -18.38 19.40 36.71
N LYS A 125 -17.94 18.91 37.88
CA LYS A 125 -18.58 19.23 39.16
C LYS A 125 -18.51 20.75 39.45
N GLU A 126 -17.38 21.39 39.15
CA GLU A 126 -17.22 22.85 39.26
C GLU A 126 -18.12 23.62 38.28
N ILE A 127 -18.33 23.10 37.06
CA ILE A 127 -19.24 23.70 36.06
C ILE A 127 -20.72 23.57 36.48
N LEU A 128 -21.12 22.41 37.01
CA LEU A 128 -22.49 22.23 37.49
C LEU A 128 -22.78 23.05 38.76
N GLU A 129 -21.79 23.23 39.64
CA GLU A 129 -21.89 24.10 40.81
C GLU A 129 -22.00 25.59 40.40
N THR A 130 -21.29 26.01 39.35
CA THR A 130 -21.38 27.38 38.81
C THR A 130 -22.67 27.64 38.01
N LEU A 131 -23.20 26.63 37.30
CA LEU A 131 -24.51 26.70 36.63
C LEU A 131 -25.68 26.68 37.63
N ALA A 132 -25.60 25.87 38.68
CA ALA A 132 -26.57 25.86 39.77
C ALA A 132 -26.58 27.19 40.55
N ALA A 133 -25.41 27.82 40.72
CA ALA A 133 -25.29 29.14 41.33
C ALA A 133 -25.85 30.28 40.45
N SER A 134 -25.89 30.10 39.12
CA SER A 134 -26.43 31.09 38.18
C SER A 134 -27.91 30.90 37.86
N GLN A 135 -28.52 29.77 38.22
CA GLN A 135 -29.96 29.47 38.04
C GLN A 135 -30.82 29.65 39.31
N ALA A 136 -30.32 30.34 40.34
CA ALA A 136 -31.13 30.67 41.52
C ALA A 136 -32.16 31.79 41.23
N SER A 137 -33.22 31.48 40.48
CA SER A 137 -34.53 32.14 40.60
C SER A 137 -35.60 31.05 40.78
N PRO A 138 -36.62 31.27 41.64
CA PRO A 138 -37.51 30.19 42.04
C PRO A 138 -38.65 30.08 41.03
N ASP A 139 -38.64 29.04 40.21
CA ASP A 139 -39.88 28.43 39.75
C ASP A 139 -39.68 26.92 39.57
N THR A 140 -40.64 26.18 40.11
CA THR A 140 -40.63 24.73 40.33
C THR A 140 -40.33 23.90 39.07
N PRO A 141 -39.58 22.78 39.17
CA PRO A 141 -39.44 21.84 38.08
C PRO A 141 -40.78 21.13 37.84
N ARG A 142 -41.41 21.38 36.68
CA ARG A 142 -42.49 20.52 36.19
C ARG A 142 -41.85 19.27 35.58
N GLU A 143 -42.08 18.11 36.18
CA GLU A 143 -41.80 16.81 35.57
C GLU A 143 -42.54 16.69 34.24
N PHE A 144 -41.78 16.42 33.18
CA PHE A 144 -42.28 16.18 31.85
C PHE A 144 -42.65 14.71 31.68
N ASN A 145 -43.87 14.43 31.25
CA ASN A 145 -44.31 13.10 30.82
C ASN A 145 -44.30 13.03 29.29
N LEU A 146 -43.34 12.28 28.74
CA LEU A 146 -43.12 12.08 27.30
C LEU A 146 -44.38 11.62 26.54
N ALA A 147 -45.30 10.94 27.23
CA ALA A 147 -46.56 10.47 26.64
C ALA A 147 -47.56 11.61 26.39
N THR A 148 -47.61 12.61 27.28
CA THR A 148 -48.59 13.70 27.22
C THR A 148 -48.27 14.68 26.09
N PHE A 149 -46.98 14.86 25.78
CA PHE A 149 -46.54 15.74 24.70
C PHE A 149 -46.70 15.10 23.31
N ARG A 150 -46.41 13.80 23.17
CA ARG A 150 -46.74 13.03 21.95
C ARG A 150 -48.23 13.13 21.58
N HIS A 151 -49.12 12.99 22.56
CA HIS A 151 -50.56 13.13 22.35
C HIS A 151 -51.01 14.54 21.92
N THR A 152 -50.30 15.59 22.33
CA THR A 152 -50.64 16.98 21.99
C THR A 152 -50.18 17.33 20.57
N LEU A 153 -49.14 16.65 20.06
CA LEU A 153 -48.63 16.81 18.70
C LEU A 153 -49.45 16.02 17.68
N ASP A 154 -49.83 14.78 18.00
CA ASP A 154 -50.67 13.94 17.14
C ASP A 154 -52.04 14.58 16.88
N SER A 155 -52.62 15.26 17.89
CA SER A 155 -53.91 15.95 17.74
C SER A 155 -53.83 17.23 16.88
N LYS A 156 -52.65 17.85 16.77
CA LYS A 156 -52.43 19.03 15.93
C LYS A 156 -52.06 18.66 14.49
N LEU A 157 -51.34 17.55 14.28
CA LEU A 157 -51.01 17.04 12.96
C LEU A 157 -52.23 16.43 12.25
N SER A 158 -53.22 15.91 12.99
CA SER A 158 -54.51 15.47 12.42
C SER A 158 -55.40 16.62 11.93
N SER A 159 -55.20 17.85 12.41
CA SER A 159 -56.03 19.02 12.06
C SER A 159 -55.68 19.65 10.70
N CYS A 160 -54.52 19.33 10.12
CA CYS A 160 -54.05 19.90 8.85
C CYS A 160 -54.32 19.04 7.60
N ARG A 161 -55.09 17.94 7.68
CA ARG A 161 -55.34 17.04 6.52
C ARG A 161 -56.67 17.27 5.78
N ASP A 162 -57.59 18.08 6.30
CA ASP A 162 -58.89 18.32 5.66
C ASP A 162 -58.97 19.69 4.95
N ALA A 163 -58.23 19.85 3.86
CA ALA A 163 -58.52 20.87 2.84
C ALA A 163 -57.83 20.54 1.51
N ALA A 164 -58.53 19.85 0.61
CA ALA A 164 -58.17 19.76 -0.80
C ALA A 164 -58.95 20.80 -1.63
N PRO A 165 -58.40 21.23 -2.79
CA PRO A 165 -59.27 21.44 -3.94
C PRO A 165 -58.80 20.70 -5.20
N LYS A 166 -59.80 20.32 -6.01
CA LYS A 166 -59.74 19.74 -7.36
C LYS A 166 -59.74 20.85 -8.42
N GLN A 167 -59.46 20.45 -9.68
CA GLN A 167 -59.41 21.19 -10.97
C GLN A 167 -58.00 21.77 -11.26
N GLU A 168 -57.37 21.54 -12.42
CA GLU A 168 -57.91 21.66 -13.78
C GLU A 168 -57.05 20.87 -14.80
N GLN A 169 -57.69 20.11 -15.69
CA GLN A 169 -57.17 19.72 -17.01
C GLN A 169 -57.73 20.72 -18.02
N ALA A 170 -56.88 21.30 -18.89
CA ALA A 170 -57.10 21.46 -20.34
C ALA A 170 -56.22 22.58 -20.93
N GLU A 171 -55.86 22.40 -22.21
CA GLU A 171 -55.22 23.35 -23.14
C GLU A 171 -53.70 23.53 -22.96
N ALA A 172 -52.82 23.37 -23.96
CA ALA A 172 -53.01 23.38 -25.39
C ALA A 172 -52.00 22.48 -26.11
N SER A 173 -52.52 21.68 -27.04
CA SER A 173 -51.80 21.08 -28.15
C SER A 173 -51.79 22.02 -29.35
N THR A 174 -50.61 22.39 -29.85
CA THR A 174 -50.33 22.77 -31.27
C THR A 174 -48.81 22.93 -31.38
N SER A 175 -48.09 22.03 -32.03
CA SER A 175 -47.70 22.20 -33.43
C SER A 175 -47.19 20.86 -33.98
N ARG A 176 -47.79 20.40 -35.07
CA ARG A 176 -47.38 19.23 -35.85
C ARG A 176 -46.41 19.64 -36.96
N THR A 177 -45.55 18.67 -37.30
CA THR A 177 -45.09 18.25 -38.64
C THR A 177 -43.91 18.94 -39.34
N LEU A 178 -43.11 18.06 -39.97
CA LEU A 178 -41.98 18.21 -40.92
C LEU A 178 -40.62 18.35 -40.21
N SER A 179 -39.68 17.41 -40.28
CA SER A 179 -39.19 16.70 -41.47
C SER A 179 -38.59 15.31 -41.15
N ALA A 180 -38.88 14.36 -42.03
CA ALA A 180 -38.09 13.15 -42.25
C ALA A 180 -37.01 13.42 -43.33
N GLN A 181 -36.03 12.51 -43.43
CA GLN A 181 -34.81 12.51 -44.28
C GLN A 181 -33.59 13.11 -43.55
N THR A 182 -32.55 12.37 -43.17
CA THR A 182 -31.67 11.61 -44.06
C THR A 182 -30.83 10.55 -43.30
N LEU A 183 -31.10 9.28 -43.58
CA LEU A 183 -30.19 8.16 -43.87
C LEU A 183 -28.76 8.05 -43.29
N GLN A 184 -28.51 6.86 -42.71
CA GLN A 184 -27.36 5.93 -42.91
C GLN A 184 -25.96 6.40 -42.43
N THR A 185 -25.13 5.61 -41.74
CA THR A 185 -24.70 4.24 -42.05
C THR A 185 -23.70 3.73 -40.97
N ARG A 186 -23.48 2.39 -40.94
CA ARG A 186 -22.34 1.60 -40.40
C ARG A 186 -22.38 1.26 -38.90
N ARG A 187 -22.26 -0.01 -38.45
CA ARG A 187 -21.82 -1.31 -39.02
C ARG A 187 -22.41 -2.43 -38.11
N MET A 188 -23.17 -3.43 -38.60
CA MET A 188 -22.73 -4.77 -39.12
C MET A 188 -21.82 -5.52 -38.13
N ASN A 189 -22.25 -6.59 -37.44
CA ASN A 189 -22.54 -7.95 -37.95
C ASN A 189 -21.58 -8.40 -39.05
N GLU A 190 -20.49 -9.06 -38.65
CA GLU A 190 -19.78 -10.03 -39.50
C GLU A 190 -19.53 -11.32 -38.72
N LEU A 191 -19.74 -12.38 -39.46
CA LEU A 191 -19.77 -13.79 -39.14
C LEU A 191 -18.48 -14.42 -39.73
N VAL A 192 -17.99 -15.49 -39.08
CA VAL A 192 -17.14 -16.59 -39.65
C VAL A 192 -15.61 -16.37 -39.64
N PRO A 193 -14.74 -17.40 -39.46
CA PRO A 193 -14.91 -18.77 -38.96
C PRO A 193 -13.98 -19.11 -37.77
N THR A 194 -14.50 -19.81 -36.76
CA THR A 194 -13.68 -20.65 -35.88
C THR A 194 -13.15 -21.83 -36.68
N LYS A 195 -11.85 -21.79 -37.00
CA LYS A 195 -11.11 -22.94 -37.54
C LYS A 195 -10.98 -24.01 -36.46
N ASN A 196 -11.41 -25.21 -36.82
CA ASN A 196 -11.11 -26.46 -36.15
C ASN A 196 -9.60 -26.61 -35.88
N TYR A 197 -9.24 -26.79 -34.62
CA TYR A 197 -8.09 -27.60 -34.22
C TYR A 197 -8.56 -28.57 -33.12
N THR A 198 -9.18 -29.65 -33.57
CA THR A 198 -9.12 -30.93 -32.88
C THR A 198 -7.76 -31.56 -33.20
N SER A 199 -7.25 -32.40 -32.29
CA SER A 199 -6.03 -33.22 -32.40
C SER A 199 -4.70 -32.55 -32.01
N MET A 200 -4.33 -32.64 -30.73
CA MET A 200 -3.29 -33.57 -30.24
C MET A 200 -2.94 -33.25 -28.77
N VAL A 201 -3.67 -33.83 -27.81
CA VAL A 201 -3.12 -34.34 -26.53
C VAL A 201 -4.12 -35.39 -26.01
N THR A 202 -4.13 -36.56 -26.63
CA THR A 202 -4.79 -37.75 -26.07
C THR A 202 -3.70 -38.80 -25.92
N ARG A 203 -3.05 -38.82 -24.75
CA ARG A 203 -2.36 -39.97 -24.12
C ARG A 203 -1.40 -39.47 -23.04
N ALA A 204 -1.93 -39.24 -21.84
CA ALA A 204 -1.28 -39.46 -20.55
C ALA A 204 -2.16 -38.85 -19.46
N ASN A 205 -3.31 -39.47 -19.17
CA ASN A 205 -4.08 -39.30 -17.93
C ASN A 205 -5.19 -40.37 -17.86
N ALA A 206 -4.80 -41.62 -18.12
CA ALA A 206 -5.66 -42.79 -17.93
C ALA A 206 -5.12 -43.59 -16.74
N ALA A 207 -5.18 -43.00 -15.55
CA ALA A 207 -5.01 -43.70 -14.27
C ALA A 207 -5.30 -42.76 -13.09
N TYR A 208 -6.52 -42.24 -12.96
CA TYR A 208 -7.13 -41.94 -11.65
C TYR A 208 -8.65 -41.98 -11.79
N ALA A 209 -9.27 -42.49 -10.73
CA ALA A 209 -10.55 -43.16 -10.71
C ALA A 209 -11.77 -42.30 -11.07
N GLN A 210 -12.78 -42.99 -11.61
CA GLN A 210 -14.16 -42.56 -11.77
C GLN A 210 -14.69 -41.98 -10.45
N GLN A 211 -14.95 -40.68 -10.41
CA GLN A 211 -15.95 -40.11 -9.51
C GLN A 211 -17.33 -40.32 -10.14
N PRO A 212 -18.38 -40.67 -9.38
CA PRO A 212 -19.74 -40.68 -9.93
C PRO A 212 -20.12 -39.24 -10.31
N GLU A 213 -20.64 -39.05 -11.52
CA GLU A 213 -21.22 -37.77 -11.96
C GLU A 213 -22.29 -37.33 -10.96
N GLU A 214 -22.08 -36.17 -10.33
CA GLU A 214 -23.11 -35.48 -9.56
C GLU A 214 -24.34 -35.24 -10.44
N PRO A 215 -25.56 -35.55 -9.98
CA PRO A 215 -26.78 -35.31 -10.75
C PRO A 215 -26.99 -33.80 -10.91
N ARG A 216 -26.98 -33.32 -12.16
CA ARG A 216 -27.40 -31.95 -12.50
C ARG A 216 -28.89 -31.76 -12.13
N PRO A 217 -29.26 -30.60 -11.57
CA PRO A 217 -30.58 -30.37 -10.99
C PRO A 217 -31.71 -30.48 -12.02
N GLY A 218 -32.87 -31.00 -11.59
CA GLY A 218 -34.15 -30.59 -12.16
C GLY A 218 -34.37 -29.11 -11.84
N PRO A 219 -34.95 -28.31 -12.76
CA PRO A 219 -35.03 -26.87 -12.60
C PRO A 219 -35.85 -26.51 -11.36
N VAL A 220 -35.22 -25.83 -10.39
CA VAL A 220 -35.92 -25.09 -9.33
C VAL A 220 -36.83 -24.07 -10.02
N ASP A 221 -38.11 -24.02 -9.65
CA ASP A 221 -39.08 -23.09 -10.24
C ASP A 221 -38.54 -21.64 -10.19
N CYS A 222 -38.66 -20.91 -11.30
CA CYS A 222 -38.17 -19.53 -11.43
C CYS A 222 -38.76 -18.60 -10.35
N ASN A 223 -39.96 -18.89 -9.85
CA ASN A 223 -40.59 -18.15 -8.76
C ASN A 223 -39.90 -18.39 -7.40
N THR A 224 -39.44 -19.61 -7.13
CA THR A 224 -38.68 -19.95 -5.92
C THR A 224 -37.31 -19.28 -5.97
N LEU A 225 -36.64 -19.26 -7.13
CA LEU A 225 -35.36 -18.56 -7.32
C LEU A 225 -35.48 -17.04 -7.11
N ALA A 226 -36.56 -16.41 -7.60
CA ALA A 226 -36.83 -14.99 -7.35
C ALA A 226 -37.05 -14.69 -5.86
N ARG A 227 -37.82 -15.52 -5.14
CA ARG A 227 -38.02 -15.39 -3.68
C ARG A 227 -36.76 -15.65 -2.88
N CYS A 228 -35.94 -16.64 -3.26
CA CYS A 228 -34.62 -16.90 -2.67
C CYS A 228 -33.68 -15.71 -2.84
N SER A 229 -33.67 -15.09 -4.03
CA SER A 229 -32.84 -13.91 -4.30
C SER A 229 -33.26 -12.70 -3.47
N GLU A 230 -34.56 -12.52 -3.21
CA GLU A 230 -35.05 -11.47 -2.31
C GLU A 230 -34.71 -11.73 -0.84
N VAL A 231 -34.77 -12.98 -0.37
CA VAL A 231 -34.44 -13.33 1.02
C VAL A 231 -32.94 -13.22 1.26
N GLY A 232 -32.10 -13.74 0.36
CA GLY A 232 -30.64 -13.62 0.42
C GLY A 232 -30.14 -12.17 0.24
N ALA A 233 -30.86 -11.32 -0.50
CA ALA A 233 -30.55 -9.90 -0.61
C ALA A 233 -30.93 -9.09 0.66
N LYS A 234 -31.85 -9.61 1.50
CA LYS A 234 -32.38 -8.90 2.67
C LYS A 234 -31.75 -9.37 4.00
N CYS A 235 -31.40 -10.65 4.16
CA CYS A 235 -30.90 -11.22 5.43
C CYS A 235 -29.98 -12.44 5.19
N ARG A 236 -28.95 -12.61 6.04
CA ARG A 236 -28.05 -13.79 6.05
C ARG A 236 -28.77 -15.06 6.55
N PHE A 237 -28.30 -16.24 6.13
CA PHE A 237 -28.90 -17.53 6.51
C PHE A 237 -29.11 -17.68 8.02
N ALA A 238 -28.09 -17.42 8.85
CA ALA A 238 -28.21 -17.59 10.30
C ALA A 238 -29.36 -16.77 10.90
N VAL A 239 -29.55 -15.53 10.44
CA VAL A 239 -30.64 -14.66 10.90
C VAL A 239 -31.99 -15.14 10.36
N ALA A 240 -32.04 -15.51 9.07
CA ALA A 240 -33.27 -15.93 8.41
C ALA A 240 -33.78 -17.29 8.94
N TYR A 241 -32.88 -18.26 9.13
CA TYR A 241 -33.17 -19.57 9.71
C TYR A 241 -33.52 -19.48 11.19
N GLY A 242 -32.78 -18.69 11.98
CA GLY A 242 -33.14 -18.45 13.37
C GLY A 242 -34.51 -17.76 13.52
N SER A 243 -34.85 -16.85 12.61
CA SER A 243 -36.18 -16.21 12.56
C SER A 243 -37.30 -17.16 12.12
N TYR A 244 -36.98 -18.15 11.28
CA TYR A 244 -37.89 -19.24 10.93
C TYR A 244 -38.16 -20.12 12.16
N LEU A 245 -37.12 -20.59 12.85
CA LEU A 245 -37.25 -21.40 14.07
C LEU A 245 -38.03 -20.65 15.16
N ARG A 246 -37.72 -19.37 15.41
CA ARG A 246 -38.49 -18.57 16.39
C ARG A 246 -39.96 -18.47 16.04
N ARG A 247 -40.30 -18.16 14.77
CA ARG A 247 -41.71 -18.11 14.33
C ARG A 247 -42.42 -19.45 14.54
N ARG A 248 -41.73 -20.56 14.27
CA ARG A 248 -42.23 -21.92 14.51
C ARG A 248 -42.46 -22.20 16.00
N PHE A 249 -41.64 -21.63 16.89
CA PHE A 249 -41.66 -21.93 18.32
C PHE A 249 -42.14 -20.80 19.25
N ASN A 250 -42.76 -19.74 18.72
CA ASN A 250 -43.16 -18.56 19.49
C ASN A 250 -44.20 -18.84 20.60
N ASN A 251 -45.04 -19.87 20.45
CA ASN A 251 -46.10 -20.20 21.42
C ASN A 251 -45.64 -21.25 22.45
N ALA A 252 -45.04 -20.79 23.56
CA ALA A 252 -44.49 -21.68 24.59
C ALA A 252 -45.50 -22.70 25.15
N THR A 253 -46.76 -22.30 25.36
CA THR A 253 -47.80 -23.19 25.90
C THR A 253 -48.20 -24.31 24.94
N GLU A 254 -48.25 -24.04 23.64
CA GLU A 254 -48.56 -25.05 22.62
C GLU A 254 -47.38 -26.00 22.43
N ASN A 255 -46.16 -25.46 22.41
CA ASN A 255 -44.95 -26.27 22.23
C ASN A 255 -44.65 -27.19 23.41
N LEU A 256 -44.91 -26.74 24.65
CA LEU A 256 -44.81 -27.60 25.83
C LEU A 256 -45.81 -28.77 25.79
N GLN A 257 -47.00 -28.56 25.22
CA GLN A 257 -48.01 -29.62 25.03
C GLN A 257 -47.64 -30.57 23.88
N LEU A 258 -47.05 -30.05 22.81
CA LEU A 258 -46.69 -30.80 21.61
C LEU A 258 -45.41 -31.64 21.79
N TYR A 259 -44.39 -31.09 22.42
CA TYR A 259 -43.03 -31.68 22.44
C TYR A 259 -42.53 -32.06 23.83
N GLY A 260 -43.28 -31.71 24.89
CA GLY A 260 -42.82 -31.84 26.27
C GLY A 260 -41.73 -30.80 26.63
N GLU A 261 -41.34 -30.80 27.90
CA GLU A 261 -40.37 -29.84 28.45
C GLU A 261 -38.97 -30.01 27.83
N GLU A 262 -38.44 -31.24 27.81
CA GLU A 262 -37.11 -31.53 27.28
C GLU A 262 -37.02 -31.25 25.76
N GLY A 263 -38.04 -31.65 24.99
CA GLY A 263 -38.16 -31.36 23.56
C GLY A 263 -38.23 -29.88 23.24
N PHE A 264 -38.97 -29.11 24.04
CA PHE A 264 -39.06 -27.66 23.88
C PHE A 264 -37.74 -26.95 24.21
N VAL A 265 -37.06 -27.34 25.30
CA VAL A 265 -35.73 -26.83 25.67
C VAL A 265 -34.71 -27.10 24.54
N MET A 266 -34.72 -28.30 23.94
CA MET A 266 -33.84 -28.62 22.81
C MET A 266 -34.06 -27.72 21.59
N ARG A 267 -35.31 -27.47 21.21
CA ARG A 267 -35.65 -26.61 20.08
C ARG A 267 -35.31 -25.14 20.33
N GLU A 268 -35.45 -24.67 21.57
CA GLU A 268 -34.94 -23.34 21.96
C GLU A 268 -33.42 -23.29 21.87
N ILE A 269 -32.69 -24.30 22.38
CA ILE A 269 -31.21 -24.38 22.24
C ILE A 269 -30.79 -24.30 20.77
N LEU A 270 -31.45 -25.05 19.87
CA LEU A 270 -31.20 -24.99 18.43
C LEU A 270 -31.44 -23.59 17.87
N GLY A 271 -32.53 -22.92 18.25
CA GLY A 271 -32.81 -21.54 17.86
C GLY A 271 -31.74 -20.55 18.32
N MET A 272 -31.20 -20.75 19.53
CA MET A 272 -30.19 -19.87 20.12
C MET A 272 -28.82 -19.95 19.43
N PHE A 273 -28.48 -21.04 18.73
CA PHE A 273 -27.26 -21.12 17.91
C PHE A 273 -27.29 -20.18 16.70
N PHE A 274 -28.46 -19.93 16.11
CA PHE A 274 -28.60 -19.14 14.88
C PHE A 274 -29.00 -17.69 15.15
N LEU A 275 -29.94 -17.48 16.07
CA LEU A 275 -30.41 -16.16 16.46
C LEU A 275 -30.60 -16.12 17.98
N PRO A 276 -29.56 -15.70 18.74
CA PRO A 276 -29.66 -15.57 20.19
C PRO A 276 -30.57 -14.40 20.57
N GLY A 277 -31.39 -14.57 21.59
CA GLY A 277 -32.30 -13.52 22.11
C GLY A 277 -33.20 -14.06 23.21
N ASP A 278 -34.04 -13.19 23.75
CA ASP A 278 -34.93 -13.56 24.84
C ASP A 278 -36.00 -14.55 24.37
N CYS A 279 -36.06 -15.70 25.04
CA CYS A 279 -37.05 -16.75 24.81
C CYS A 279 -37.55 -17.33 26.14
N HIS A 280 -38.26 -18.47 26.13
CA HIS A 280 -38.90 -19.01 27.33
C HIS A 280 -37.86 -19.44 28.37
N ASN A 281 -36.83 -20.19 27.97
CA ASN A 281 -35.81 -20.70 28.87
C ASN A 281 -34.58 -19.78 28.99
N PHE A 282 -34.25 -18.98 27.96
CA PHE A 282 -33.05 -18.14 27.94
C PHE A 282 -33.34 -16.64 28.00
N LYS A 283 -32.38 -15.89 28.54
CA LYS A 283 -32.34 -14.42 28.52
C LYS A 283 -30.96 -13.97 28.06
N VAL A 284 -30.90 -12.96 27.19
CA VAL A 284 -29.65 -12.34 26.75
C VAL A 284 -29.45 -11.05 27.53
N VAL A 285 -28.43 -11.01 28.39
CA VAL A 285 -28.09 -9.83 29.20
C VAL A 285 -26.67 -9.39 28.84
N ASN A 286 -26.48 -8.14 28.39
CA ASN A 286 -25.16 -7.61 27.97
C ASN A 286 -24.45 -8.50 26.94
N HIS A 287 -25.18 -9.01 25.95
CA HIS A 287 -24.71 -9.98 24.95
C HIS A 287 -24.30 -11.36 25.52
N LEU A 288 -24.44 -11.60 26.83
CA LEU A 288 -24.20 -12.91 27.46
C LEU A 288 -25.50 -13.70 27.57
N LEU A 289 -25.41 -14.96 27.16
CA LEU A 289 -26.49 -15.94 27.28
C LEU A 289 -26.62 -16.45 28.72
N GLN A 290 -27.80 -16.27 29.32
CA GLN A 290 -28.13 -16.76 30.65
C GLN A 290 -29.38 -17.65 30.60
N LEU A 291 -29.36 -18.76 31.33
CA LEU A 291 -30.55 -19.57 31.56
C LEU A 291 -31.40 -18.90 32.64
N ARG A 292 -32.72 -18.85 32.44
CA ARG A 292 -33.63 -18.29 33.44
C ARG A 292 -33.79 -19.28 34.60
N PRO A 293 -33.72 -18.81 35.85
CA PRO A 293 -33.77 -19.69 37.01
C PRO A 293 -35.17 -20.32 37.17
N ASN A 294 -35.20 -21.59 37.58
CA ASN A 294 -36.41 -22.34 37.96
C ASN A 294 -37.46 -22.51 36.84
N ILE A 295 -37.06 -22.47 35.56
CA ILE A 295 -37.97 -22.74 34.43
C ILE A 295 -37.94 -24.21 34.02
N ILE A 296 -36.78 -24.86 34.11
CA ILE A 296 -36.64 -26.30 33.86
C ILE A 296 -36.90 -27.04 35.18
N SER A 297 -37.87 -27.95 35.15
CA SER A 297 -38.37 -28.69 36.32
C SER A 297 -37.39 -29.79 36.78
N ASP A 298 -36.61 -30.35 35.85
CA ASP A 298 -35.58 -31.34 36.15
C ASP A 298 -34.19 -30.69 36.37
N PRO A 299 -33.63 -30.75 37.60
CA PRO A 299 -32.33 -30.14 37.90
C PRO A 299 -31.17 -30.80 37.14
N ALA A 300 -31.29 -32.07 36.75
CA ALA A 300 -30.24 -32.75 35.96
C ALA A 300 -30.18 -32.21 34.52
N SER A 301 -31.33 -31.92 33.92
CA SER A 301 -31.45 -31.26 32.62
C SER A 301 -30.97 -29.81 32.67
N GLU A 302 -31.34 -29.06 33.72
CA GLU A 302 -30.86 -27.69 33.94
C GLU A 302 -29.32 -27.63 34.01
N GLN A 303 -28.71 -28.50 34.82
CA GLN A 303 -27.25 -28.58 34.93
C GLN A 303 -26.59 -28.98 33.61
N LEU A 304 -27.18 -29.91 32.86
CA LEU A 304 -26.67 -30.33 31.55
C LEU A 304 -26.67 -29.18 30.55
N VAL A 305 -27.73 -28.37 30.51
CA VAL A 305 -27.83 -27.16 29.67
C VAL A 305 -26.74 -26.16 30.01
N LEU A 306 -26.60 -25.83 31.29
CA LEU A 306 -25.60 -24.88 31.78
C LEU A 306 -24.17 -25.33 31.46
N GLU A 307 -23.83 -26.59 31.74
CA GLU A 307 -22.46 -27.07 31.60
C GLU A 307 -22.05 -27.39 30.17
N LYS A 308 -22.97 -27.88 29.33
CA LYS A 308 -22.62 -28.48 28.03
C LYS A 308 -23.10 -27.71 26.81
N PHE A 309 -24.06 -26.80 26.94
CA PHE A 309 -24.68 -26.11 25.79
C PHE A 309 -24.46 -24.60 25.80
N VAL A 310 -24.42 -23.93 26.97
CA VAL A 310 -24.27 -22.47 27.04
C VAL A 310 -22.98 -21.97 26.38
N LYS A 311 -21.82 -22.57 26.68
CA LYS A 311 -20.53 -22.17 26.10
C LYS A 311 -20.49 -22.34 24.57
N PRO A 312 -20.85 -23.50 23.99
CA PRO A 312 -20.98 -23.63 22.54
C PRO A 312 -21.89 -22.59 21.89
N MET A 313 -23.06 -22.28 22.49
CA MET A 313 -23.93 -21.23 21.95
C MET A 313 -23.24 -19.86 21.95
N GLN A 314 -22.50 -19.53 23.00
CA GLN A 314 -21.71 -18.29 23.06
C GLN A 314 -20.60 -18.27 21.99
N TYR A 315 -19.90 -19.39 21.76
CA TYR A 315 -18.88 -19.47 20.70
C TYR A 315 -19.48 -19.23 19.31
N MET A 316 -20.65 -19.82 19.02
CA MET A 316 -21.36 -19.59 17.76
C MET A 316 -21.78 -18.13 17.60
N GLN A 317 -22.37 -17.55 18.65
CA GLN A 317 -22.78 -16.15 18.68
C GLN A 317 -21.58 -15.24 18.39
N MET A 318 -20.45 -15.45 19.06
CA MET A 318 -19.27 -14.62 18.90
C MET A 318 -18.62 -14.77 17.52
N LEU A 319 -18.59 -15.99 16.96
CA LEU A 319 -18.15 -16.22 15.59
C LEU A 319 -19.05 -15.52 14.57
N HIS A 320 -20.37 -15.60 14.73
CA HIS A 320 -21.31 -14.89 13.87
C HIS A 320 -21.15 -13.37 13.97
N LEU A 321 -21.00 -12.82 15.18
CA LEU A 321 -20.74 -11.39 15.37
C LEU A 321 -19.46 -10.96 14.67
N TYR A 322 -18.37 -11.72 14.82
CA TYR A 322 -17.09 -11.45 14.17
C TYR A 322 -17.18 -11.54 12.65
N ILE A 323 -17.81 -12.58 12.11
CA ILE A 323 -17.99 -12.76 10.67
C ILE A 323 -18.86 -11.63 10.08
N ASN A 324 -19.91 -11.23 10.79
CA ASN A 324 -20.84 -10.19 10.34
C ASN A 324 -20.23 -8.78 10.40
N SER A 325 -19.42 -8.48 11.42
CA SER A 325 -18.77 -7.16 11.55
C SER A 325 -17.76 -6.89 10.43
N CYS A 326 -17.11 -7.93 9.89
CA CYS A 326 -16.06 -7.79 8.88
C CYS A 326 -16.58 -7.74 7.43
N GLU A 327 -17.82 -8.14 7.21
CA GLU A 327 -18.37 -8.31 5.85
C GLU A 327 -19.57 -7.42 5.53
N THR A 328 -20.13 -6.73 6.51
CA THR A 328 -21.21 -5.79 6.25
C THR A 328 -20.63 -4.47 5.69
N PRO A 329 -21.13 -3.97 4.54
CA PRO A 329 -20.57 -2.81 3.85
C PRO A 329 -20.96 -1.45 4.47
N TYR A 330 -21.55 -1.42 5.67
CA TYR A 330 -21.90 -0.17 6.33
C TYR A 330 -20.67 0.71 6.53
N THR A 331 -20.88 2.03 6.58
CA THR A 331 -19.85 3.09 6.64
C THR A 331 -18.81 2.95 7.77
N ASN A 332 -18.98 2.01 8.69
CA ASN A 332 -18.11 1.74 9.85
C ASN A 332 -17.48 0.33 9.86
N GLY A 333 -17.71 -0.52 8.85
CA GLY A 333 -17.14 -1.87 8.78
C GLY A 333 -15.65 -1.87 8.43
N GLU A 334 -14.86 -2.75 9.05
CA GLU A 334 -13.44 -2.89 8.74
C GLU A 334 -13.24 -3.51 7.36
N ARG A 335 -12.51 -2.80 6.49
CA ARG A 335 -12.43 -3.16 5.06
C ARG A 335 -11.27 -4.09 4.70
N LEU A 336 -10.52 -4.57 5.69
CA LEU A 336 -9.29 -5.33 5.47
C LEU A 336 -9.57 -6.61 4.66
N LEU A 337 -8.88 -6.76 3.54
CA LEU A 337 -8.95 -7.90 2.62
C LEU A 337 -8.49 -9.19 3.29
N ILE A 338 -7.42 -9.14 4.09
CA ILE A 338 -6.92 -10.27 4.88
C ILE A 338 -7.98 -10.74 5.87
N LEU A 339 -8.64 -9.80 6.53
CA LEU A 339 -9.71 -10.09 7.49
C LEU A 339 -10.94 -10.71 6.80
N LYS A 340 -11.36 -10.16 5.65
CA LYS A 340 -12.45 -10.72 4.84
C LYS A 340 -12.15 -12.13 4.35
N SER A 341 -10.90 -12.40 3.96
CA SER A 341 -10.45 -13.75 3.58
C SER A 341 -10.54 -14.71 4.76
N LEU A 342 -10.10 -14.28 5.94
CA LEU A 342 -10.16 -15.08 7.16
C LEU A 342 -11.60 -15.37 7.57
N THR A 343 -12.48 -14.37 7.61
CA THR A 343 -13.88 -14.56 8.01
C THR A 343 -14.68 -15.37 6.99
N GLY A 344 -14.38 -15.22 5.70
CA GLY A 344 -14.91 -16.09 4.65
C GLY A 344 -14.52 -17.56 4.84
N ALA A 345 -13.26 -17.84 5.16
CA ALA A 345 -12.80 -19.19 5.48
C ALA A 345 -13.46 -19.74 6.75
N LEU A 346 -13.58 -18.92 7.80
CA LEU A 346 -14.24 -19.32 9.05
C LEU A 346 -15.72 -19.64 8.84
N ARG A 347 -16.46 -18.87 8.04
CA ARG A 347 -17.85 -19.20 7.67
C ARG A 347 -17.94 -20.60 7.08
N ARG A 348 -17.05 -20.91 6.14
CA ARG A 348 -17.02 -22.20 5.47
C ARG A 348 -16.65 -23.34 6.41
N LEU A 349 -15.69 -23.10 7.31
CA LEU A 349 -15.31 -24.08 8.33
C LEU A 349 -16.40 -24.31 9.39
N VAL A 350 -17.35 -23.37 9.56
CA VAL A 350 -18.55 -23.54 10.41
C VAL A 350 -19.63 -24.38 9.72
N LYS A 351 -19.60 -24.54 8.38
CA LYS A 351 -20.61 -25.26 7.59
C LYS A 351 -21.00 -26.64 8.17
N PRO A 352 -20.05 -27.53 8.53
CA PRO A 352 -20.41 -28.85 9.07
C PRO A 352 -21.10 -28.79 10.43
N VAL A 353 -20.88 -27.73 11.22
CA VAL A 353 -21.59 -27.51 12.50
C VAL A 353 -23.03 -27.13 12.21
N VAL A 354 -23.26 -26.24 11.25
CA VAL A 354 -24.61 -25.83 10.84
C VAL A 354 -25.39 -27.02 10.29
N GLU A 355 -24.80 -27.80 9.39
CA GLU A 355 -25.43 -28.99 8.79
C GLU A 355 -25.80 -30.04 9.85
N SER A 356 -24.95 -30.22 10.86
CA SER A 356 -25.23 -31.13 11.98
C SER A 356 -26.40 -30.63 12.84
N LEU A 357 -26.51 -29.32 13.07
CA LEU A 357 -27.60 -28.73 13.84
C LEU A 357 -28.93 -28.75 13.07
N THR A 358 -28.91 -28.46 11.77
CA THR A 358 -30.11 -28.49 10.92
C THR A 358 -30.62 -29.91 10.71
N GLN A 359 -29.72 -30.87 10.47
CA GLN A 359 -30.12 -32.27 10.36
C GLN A 359 -30.74 -32.79 11.67
N PHE A 360 -30.17 -32.41 12.83
CA PHE A 360 -30.73 -32.81 14.11
C PHE A 360 -32.13 -32.22 14.31
N GLU A 361 -32.37 -30.96 13.94
CA GLU A 361 -33.71 -30.35 13.97
C GLU A 361 -34.70 -31.13 13.11
N HIS A 362 -34.30 -31.52 11.90
CA HIS A 362 -35.12 -32.34 11.01
C HIS A 362 -35.43 -33.74 11.61
N SER A 363 -34.46 -34.35 12.29
CA SER A 363 -34.67 -35.66 12.94
C SER A 363 -35.68 -35.59 14.09
N LEU A 364 -35.78 -34.46 14.80
CA LEU A 364 -36.77 -34.24 15.86
C LEU A 364 -38.22 -34.21 15.34
N ASP A 365 -38.43 -33.96 14.05
CA ASP A 365 -39.75 -33.96 13.42
C ASP A 365 -40.13 -35.34 12.86
N THR A 366 -39.14 -36.22 12.61
CA THR A 366 -39.33 -37.47 11.87
C THR A 366 -39.44 -38.70 12.79
N ASP A 367 -38.87 -38.63 14.00
CA ASP A 367 -38.91 -39.71 14.99
C ASP A 367 -40.25 -39.70 15.78
N GLU A 368 -41.33 -40.19 15.17
CA GLU A 368 -42.68 -40.26 15.77
C GLU A 368 -42.83 -41.28 16.93
N GLY A 369 -41.73 -41.92 17.38
CA GLY A 369 -41.80 -43.01 18.38
C GLY A 369 -40.70 -43.04 19.45
N ASN A 370 -39.54 -42.40 19.23
CA ASN A 370 -38.48 -42.26 20.23
C ASN A 370 -38.28 -40.78 20.53
N GLN A 371 -38.68 -40.34 21.73
CA GLN A 371 -38.37 -38.98 22.17
C GLN A 371 -36.85 -38.86 22.35
N LEU A 372 -36.17 -38.25 21.37
CA LEU A 372 -34.76 -37.90 21.47
C LEU A 372 -34.57 -37.01 22.70
N SER A 373 -33.59 -37.35 23.55
CA SER A 373 -33.29 -36.61 24.78
C SER A 373 -32.18 -35.56 24.59
N LEU A 374 -32.02 -34.65 25.55
CA LEU A 374 -30.88 -33.72 25.63
C LEU A 374 -29.53 -34.46 25.65
N ARG A 375 -29.51 -35.69 26.18
CA ARG A 375 -28.32 -36.55 26.17
C ARG A 375 -28.01 -37.07 24.77
N ASP A 376 -29.03 -37.41 24.00
CA ASP A 376 -28.86 -37.84 22.61
C ASP A 376 -28.40 -36.68 21.74
N PHE A 377 -28.98 -35.49 21.95
CA PHE A 377 -28.52 -34.26 21.32
C PHE A 377 -27.04 -33.96 21.65
N ARG A 378 -26.64 -34.11 22.92
CA ARG A 378 -25.24 -33.92 23.33
C ARG A 378 -24.29 -34.93 22.68
N ARG A 379 -24.71 -36.19 22.52
CA ARG A 379 -23.90 -37.22 21.85
C ARG A 379 -23.74 -36.90 20.36
N ALA A 380 -24.83 -36.55 19.68
CA ALA A 380 -24.84 -36.21 18.26
C ALA A 380 -23.97 -34.97 17.95
N THR A 381 -24.03 -33.93 18.80
CA THR A 381 -23.32 -32.66 18.58
C THR A 381 -21.92 -32.60 19.19
N LYS A 382 -21.42 -33.69 19.79
CA LYS A 382 -20.14 -33.68 20.53
C LYS A 382 -18.97 -33.16 19.70
N ARG A 383 -18.80 -33.70 18.50
CA ARG A 383 -17.72 -33.30 17.56
C ARG A 383 -17.92 -31.87 17.06
N SER A 384 -19.16 -31.50 16.72
CA SER A 384 -19.52 -30.17 16.24
C SER A 384 -19.18 -29.07 17.26
N PHE A 385 -19.41 -29.33 18.55
CA PHE A 385 -19.07 -28.36 19.62
C PHE A 385 -17.57 -28.27 19.89
N MET A 386 -16.82 -29.37 19.80
CA MET A 386 -15.36 -29.34 19.89
C MET A 386 -14.75 -28.53 18.73
N ARG A 387 -15.25 -28.73 17.51
CA ARG A 387 -14.87 -27.93 16.34
C ARG A 387 -15.21 -26.46 16.53
N LEU A 388 -16.37 -26.14 17.10
CA LEU A 388 -16.80 -24.77 17.32
C LEU A 388 -15.90 -24.04 18.34
N GLU A 389 -15.55 -24.70 19.45
CA GLU A 389 -14.59 -24.19 20.43
C GLU A 389 -13.22 -23.95 19.78
N LEU A 390 -12.76 -24.88 18.95
CA LEU A 390 -11.52 -24.73 18.20
C LEU A 390 -11.54 -23.51 17.28
N LEU A 391 -12.59 -23.37 16.45
CA LEU A 391 -12.72 -22.25 15.51
C LEU A 391 -12.80 -20.89 16.23
N TRP A 392 -13.51 -20.84 17.35
CA TRP A 392 -13.54 -19.65 18.20
C TRP A 392 -12.16 -19.33 18.78
N SER A 393 -11.44 -20.33 19.28
CA SER A 393 -10.09 -20.13 19.82
C SER A 393 -9.10 -19.58 18.79
N LEU A 394 -9.25 -19.98 17.52
CA LEU A 394 -8.45 -19.48 16.40
C LEU A 394 -8.83 -18.03 16.09
N ALA A 395 -10.11 -17.73 15.91
CA ALA A 395 -10.60 -16.38 15.64
C ALA A 395 -10.21 -15.38 16.75
N ALA A 396 -10.33 -15.80 18.01
CA ALA A 396 -9.95 -15.00 19.16
C ALA A 396 -8.44 -14.72 19.18
N ALA A 397 -7.61 -15.74 18.88
CA ALA A 397 -6.16 -15.60 18.84
C ALA A 397 -5.66 -14.73 17.68
N THR A 398 -6.38 -14.64 16.56
CA THR A 398 -5.94 -13.87 15.38
C THR A 398 -6.38 -12.41 15.38
N TYR A 399 -7.48 -12.07 16.05
CA TYR A 399 -8.09 -10.73 15.94
C TYR A 399 -8.39 -10.08 17.29
N ILE A 400 -8.97 -10.83 18.21
CA ILE A 400 -9.44 -10.28 19.50
C ILE A 400 -8.27 -10.03 20.45
N SER A 401 -7.24 -10.87 20.38
CA SER A 401 -6.00 -10.73 21.15
C SER A 401 -5.09 -9.59 20.69
N TYR A 402 -5.48 -8.81 19.67
CA TYR A 402 -4.65 -7.74 19.13
C TYR A 402 -4.39 -6.65 20.19
N PRO A 403 -3.14 -6.43 20.63
CA PRO A 403 -2.84 -5.48 21.69
C PRO A 403 -3.10 -4.03 21.26
N GLU A 404 -3.80 -3.26 22.11
CA GLU A 404 -4.09 -1.84 21.84
C GLU A 404 -2.80 -0.99 21.69
N GLU A 405 -1.71 -1.43 22.31
CA GLU A 405 -0.39 -0.78 22.29
C GLU A 405 0.21 -0.71 20.88
N PHE A 406 -0.15 -1.62 19.97
CA PHE A 406 0.44 -1.72 18.63
C PHE A 406 -0.21 -0.80 17.59
N GLY A 407 -1.07 0.13 18.03
CA GLY A 407 -1.71 1.09 17.14
C GLY A 407 -2.82 0.44 16.31
N GLN A 408 -3.51 1.25 15.50
CA GLN A 408 -4.65 0.79 14.69
C GLN A 408 -4.30 0.70 13.20
N GLU A 409 -3.01 0.63 12.83
CA GLU A 409 -2.64 0.63 11.42
C GLU A 409 -3.07 -0.69 10.74
N PRO A 410 -3.63 -0.63 9.52
CA PRO A 410 -4.08 -1.81 8.77
C PRO A 410 -3.00 -2.89 8.58
N HIS A 411 -1.76 -2.48 8.25
CA HIS A 411 -0.64 -3.40 8.06
C HIS A 411 -0.18 -4.07 9.37
N SER A 412 -0.23 -3.37 10.51
CA SER A 412 0.09 -3.92 11.84
C SER A 412 -0.86 -5.05 12.22
N ARG A 413 -2.15 -4.84 11.97
CA ARG A 413 -3.20 -5.83 12.25
C ARG A 413 -3.12 -7.04 11.32
N SER A 414 -2.84 -6.79 10.04
CA SER A 414 -2.59 -7.83 9.05
C SER A 414 -1.38 -8.69 9.44
N GLN A 415 -0.33 -8.07 9.97
CA GLN A 415 0.84 -8.77 10.47
C GLN A 415 0.51 -9.63 11.69
N HIS A 416 -0.26 -9.14 12.65
CA HIS A 416 -0.70 -9.91 13.82
C HIS A 416 -1.44 -11.20 13.42
N ILE A 417 -2.34 -11.12 12.44
CA ILE A 417 -3.06 -12.30 11.92
C ILE A 417 -2.08 -13.36 11.40
N PHE A 418 -1.11 -12.95 10.57
CA PHE A 418 -0.09 -13.89 10.05
C PHE A 418 0.79 -14.46 11.16
N CYS A 419 1.26 -13.65 12.11
CA CYS A 419 2.08 -14.12 13.24
C CYS A 419 1.32 -15.18 14.05
N SER A 420 0.09 -14.87 14.43
CA SER A 420 -0.75 -15.74 15.25
C SER A 420 -0.97 -17.08 14.56
N LEU A 421 -1.28 -17.08 13.26
CA LEU A 421 -1.50 -18.33 12.51
C LEU A 421 -0.21 -19.16 12.37
N VAL A 422 0.93 -18.52 12.12
CA VAL A 422 2.24 -19.20 12.05
C VAL A 422 2.58 -19.83 13.40
N GLU A 423 2.51 -19.06 14.49
CA GLU A 423 2.80 -19.56 15.84
C GLU A 423 1.89 -20.73 16.23
N LEU A 424 0.60 -20.64 15.93
CA LEU A 424 -0.36 -21.72 16.18
C LEU A 424 -0.09 -22.96 15.33
N SER A 425 0.46 -22.82 14.13
CA SER A 425 0.85 -23.97 13.29
C SER A 425 2.14 -24.67 13.76
N ALA A 426 2.97 -23.98 14.56
CA ALA A 426 4.25 -24.48 15.08
C ALA A 426 4.15 -25.23 16.44
N GLN A 427 3.03 -25.18 17.17
CA GLN A 427 2.88 -25.82 18.49
C GLN A 427 2.83 -27.36 18.38
N THR A 428 3.61 -28.17 19.12
CA THR A 428 3.76 -29.62 18.80
C THR A 428 3.64 -30.64 19.96
N SER A 429 2.83 -30.43 20.99
CA SER A 429 2.88 -31.28 22.21
C SER A 429 1.70 -32.25 22.41
N THR A 430 0.49 -31.97 21.89
CA THR A 430 -0.71 -32.80 22.17
C THR A 430 -1.58 -33.13 20.94
N ALA A 431 -2.50 -34.11 21.09
CA ALA A 431 -3.43 -34.50 20.03
C ALA A 431 -4.49 -33.43 19.72
N GLU A 432 -4.95 -32.68 20.72
CA GLU A 432 -5.83 -31.50 20.52
C GLU A 432 -5.07 -30.37 19.80
N GLU A 433 -3.78 -30.21 20.10
CA GLU A 433 -2.91 -29.30 19.35
C GLU A 433 -2.75 -29.75 17.89
N GLN A 434 -2.76 -31.05 17.57
CA GLN A 434 -2.67 -31.51 16.18
C GLN A 434 -3.82 -30.97 15.31
N GLU A 435 -5.06 -31.04 15.78
CA GLU A 435 -6.19 -30.45 15.05
C GLU A 435 -6.03 -28.94 14.92
N ARG A 436 -5.67 -28.26 16.02
CA ARG A 436 -5.47 -26.81 16.01
C ARG A 436 -4.43 -26.35 15.00
N ARG A 437 -3.32 -27.07 14.90
CA ARG A 437 -2.27 -26.82 13.91
C ARG A 437 -2.74 -27.01 12.47
N ALA A 438 -3.51 -28.06 12.22
CA ALA A 438 -4.01 -28.34 10.87
C ALA A 438 -4.97 -27.24 10.41
N TYR A 439 -5.86 -26.79 11.31
CA TYR A 439 -6.75 -25.66 11.04
C TYR A 439 -5.97 -24.35 10.87
N SER A 440 -4.99 -24.05 11.74
CA SER A 440 -4.20 -22.83 11.61
C SER A 440 -3.36 -22.81 10.34
N ALA A 441 -2.75 -23.93 9.94
CA ALA A 441 -2.00 -24.06 8.69
C ALA A 441 -2.90 -23.91 7.44
N ALA A 442 -4.10 -24.49 7.46
CA ALA A 442 -5.07 -24.35 6.37
C ALA A 442 -5.56 -22.90 6.25
N LEU A 443 -5.87 -22.25 7.37
CA LEU A 443 -6.22 -20.83 7.42
C LEU A 443 -5.07 -19.94 6.95
N LEU A 444 -3.84 -20.23 7.36
CA LEU A 444 -2.64 -19.51 6.91
C LEU A 444 -2.49 -19.59 5.38
N LEU A 445 -2.55 -20.80 4.81
CA LEU A 445 -2.49 -21.00 3.37
C LEU A 445 -3.62 -20.27 2.63
N HIS A 446 -4.82 -20.24 3.17
CA HIS A 446 -5.94 -19.53 2.58
C HIS A 446 -5.73 -18.00 2.60
N VAL A 447 -5.38 -17.44 3.76
CA VAL A 447 -5.21 -15.99 3.92
C VAL A 447 -3.99 -15.46 3.16
N LEU A 448 -2.94 -16.28 2.99
CA LEU A 448 -1.76 -15.94 2.17
C LEU A 448 -2.11 -15.59 0.72
N HIS A 449 -3.29 -15.96 0.20
CA HIS A 449 -3.70 -15.60 -1.15
C HIS A 449 -3.74 -14.06 -1.35
N VAL A 450 -4.12 -13.28 -0.33
CA VAL A 450 -4.19 -11.81 -0.42
C VAL A 450 -2.78 -11.23 -0.58
N LEU A 451 -1.85 -11.71 0.25
CA LEU A 451 -0.45 -11.30 0.21
C LEU A 451 0.21 -11.71 -1.11
N CYS A 452 -0.04 -12.93 -1.58
CA CYS A 452 0.43 -13.40 -2.87
C CYS A 452 -0.11 -12.55 -4.02
N ARG A 453 -1.36 -12.10 -3.94
CA ARG A 453 -1.97 -11.20 -4.93
C ARG A 453 -1.32 -9.82 -4.95
N PHE A 454 -1.00 -9.24 -3.78
CA PHE A 454 -0.24 -7.99 -3.73
C PHE A 454 1.14 -8.13 -4.38
N LEU A 455 1.81 -9.26 -4.16
CA LEU A 455 3.08 -9.54 -4.81
C LEU A 455 2.94 -9.81 -6.31
N ASP A 456 1.92 -10.55 -6.75
CA ASP A 456 1.63 -10.76 -8.18
C ASP A 456 1.37 -9.43 -8.89
N ASN A 457 0.57 -8.53 -8.30
CA ASN A 457 0.37 -7.18 -8.81
C ASN A 457 1.68 -6.39 -8.88
N TRP A 458 2.50 -6.47 -7.84
CA TRP A 458 3.80 -5.79 -7.83
C TRP A 458 4.68 -6.25 -8.97
N TRP A 459 4.78 -7.56 -9.18
CA TRP A 459 5.56 -8.15 -10.26
C TRP A 459 5.07 -7.76 -11.66
N GLN A 460 3.76 -7.62 -11.85
CA GLN A 460 3.16 -7.35 -13.16
C GLN A 460 3.05 -5.85 -13.47
N LEU A 461 2.76 -5.04 -12.46
CA LEU A 461 2.38 -3.63 -12.62
C LEU A 461 3.35 -2.65 -11.97
N GLY A 462 4.25 -3.12 -11.09
CA GLY A 462 5.09 -2.26 -10.27
C GLY A 462 4.32 -1.59 -9.12
N GLU A 463 3.06 -1.99 -8.90
CA GLU A 463 2.15 -1.47 -7.89
C GLU A 463 1.53 -2.63 -7.10
N PHE A 464 1.29 -2.42 -5.80
CA PHE A 464 0.67 -3.45 -4.96
C PHE A 464 -0.86 -3.54 -5.14
N ASN A 465 -1.51 -2.45 -5.57
CA ASN A 465 -2.97 -2.27 -5.54
C ASN A 465 -3.58 -2.50 -4.14
N ASP A 466 -2.87 -2.04 -3.11
CA ASP A 466 -3.29 -2.13 -1.72
C ASP A 466 -3.98 -0.82 -1.29
N TRP A 467 -5.30 -0.74 -1.53
CA TRP A 467 -6.10 0.45 -1.23
C TRP A 467 -6.37 0.67 0.26
N HIS A 468 -6.12 -0.36 1.09
CA HIS A 468 -6.39 -0.32 2.53
C HIS A 468 -5.11 -0.28 3.36
N GLU A 469 -3.96 -0.18 2.72
CA GLU A 469 -2.67 -0.07 3.39
C GLU A 469 -2.33 -1.27 4.29
N GLU A 470 -2.82 -2.46 3.90
CA GLU A 470 -2.61 -3.74 4.57
C GLU A 470 -1.25 -4.36 4.28
N PHE A 471 -0.71 -4.11 3.09
CA PHE A 471 0.58 -4.64 2.68
C PHE A 471 1.70 -3.87 3.41
N PRO A 472 2.68 -4.58 4.01
CA PRO A 472 3.69 -3.95 4.85
C PRO A 472 4.72 -3.11 4.09
N VAL A 473 4.62 -3.04 2.76
CA VAL A 473 5.52 -2.31 1.88
C VAL A 473 4.71 -1.24 1.17
N GLN A 474 5.31 -0.07 1.01
CA GLN A 474 4.74 1.03 0.23
C GLN A 474 5.68 1.41 -0.90
N ARG A 475 5.09 1.93 -1.98
CA ARG A 475 5.81 2.57 -3.07
C ARG A 475 5.94 4.06 -2.74
N LEU A 476 7.17 4.58 -2.81
CA LEU A 476 7.45 6.01 -2.72
C LEU A 476 8.10 6.48 -4.01
N GLU A 477 7.83 7.71 -4.40
CA GLU A 477 8.58 8.38 -5.47
C GLU A 477 9.54 9.39 -4.82
N ARG A 478 10.85 9.18 -5.02
CA ARG A 478 11.89 10.10 -4.54
C ARG A 478 12.72 10.59 -5.72
N ASN A 479 12.76 11.90 -5.93
CA ASN A 479 13.52 12.53 -7.03
C ASN A 479 13.18 11.94 -8.41
N GLY A 480 11.91 11.61 -8.64
CA GLY A 480 11.45 10.99 -9.89
C GLY A 480 11.87 9.52 -10.08
N ARG A 481 12.29 8.84 -9.01
CA ARG A 481 12.60 7.40 -8.99
C ARG A 481 11.68 6.66 -8.04
N THR A 482 11.29 5.46 -8.44
CA THR A 482 10.49 4.59 -7.60
C THR A 482 11.36 3.90 -6.54
N GLU A 483 10.92 3.95 -5.29
CA GLU A 483 11.50 3.20 -4.18
C GLU A 483 10.42 2.35 -3.49
N TYR A 484 10.73 1.08 -3.23
CA TYR A 484 9.87 0.21 -2.43
C TYR A 484 10.45 0.08 -1.03
N VAL A 485 9.70 0.52 -0.02
CA VAL A 485 10.18 0.55 1.37
C VAL A 485 9.14 -0.05 2.31
N MET A 486 9.61 -0.65 3.41
CA MET A 486 8.73 -1.10 4.48
C MET A 486 8.01 0.10 5.10
N ARG A 487 6.72 -0.04 5.42
CA ARG A 487 5.96 0.97 6.15
C ARG A 487 6.54 1.18 7.56
N THR A 488 6.50 2.43 8.00
CA THR A 488 6.82 2.78 9.38
C THR A 488 5.64 2.42 10.27
N PHE A 489 5.95 1.99 11.49
CA PHE A 489 4.96 1.70 12.51
C PHE A 489 5.09 2.81 13.56
N ASP A 490 3.99 3.48 13.87
CA ASP A 490 4.02 4.64 14.76
C ASP A 490 4.43 4.23 16.18
N ASN A 491 4.08 3.00 16.58
CA ASN A 491 4.37 2.42 17.90
C ASN A 491 5.49 1.36 17.87
N GLY A 492 6.37 1.38 16.86
CA GLY A 492 7.48 0.42 16.69
C GLY A 492 7.07 -0.85 15.94
N GLN A 493 8.04 -1.73 15.60
CA GLN A 493 7.79 -2.94 14.80
C GLN A 493 7.69 -4.21 15.70
N PRO A 494 6.56 -4.46 16.40
CA PRO A 494 6.47 -5.52 17.41
C PRO A 494 6.76 -6.92 16.86
N TYR A 495 6.37 -7.18 15.61
CA TYR A 495 6.42 -8.51 15.04
C TYR A 495 7.55 -8.76 14.04
N LYS A 496 8.45 -7.77 13.81
CA LYS A 496 9.53 -7.90 12.81
C LYS A 496 10.45 -9.10 13.06
N LYS A 497 10.75 -9.37 14.33
CA LYS A 497 11.64 -10.47 14.74
C LYS A 497 10.92 -11.82 14.85
N ILE A 498 9.60 -11.80 14.93
CA ILE A 498 8.79 -12.96 15.31
C ILE A 498 8.12 -13.59 14.09
N CYS A 499 7.69 -12.79 13.10
CA CYS A 499 6.96 -13.26 11.93
C CYS A 499 7.88 -13.71 10.77
N PRO A 500 7.95 -15.01 10.42
CA PRO A 500 8.76 -15.46 9.28
C PRO A 500 8.24 -14.89 7.96
N VAL A 501 6.92 -14.85 7.75
CA VAL A 501 6.30 -14.34 6.52
C VAL A 501 6.72 -12.89 6.24
N TYR A 502 6.76 -12.04 7.26
CA TYR A 502 7.17 -10.65 7.10
C TYR A 502 8.66 -10.52 6.76
N GLN A 503 9.52 -11.32 7.41
CA GLN A 503 10.95 -11.35 7.11
C GLN A 503 11.21 -11.80 5.66
N LEU A 504 10.42 -12.76 5.17
CA LEU A 504 10.48 -13.19 3.78
C LEU A 504 10.11 -12.04 2.83
N ILE A 505 9.05 -11.28 3.13
CA ILE A 505 8.69 -10.10 2.33
C ILE A 505 9.81 -9.06 2.35
N GLU A 506 10.33 -8.70 3.52
CA GLU A 506 11.42 -7.70 3.64
C GLU A 506 12.65 -8.12 2.83
N ARG A 507 13.11 -9.37 2.97
CA ARG A 507 14.21 -9.93 2.18
C ARG A 507 13.92 -9.86 0.68
N HIS A 508 12.69 -10.18 0.29
CA HIS A 508 12.27 -10.19 -1.10
C HIS A 508 12.28 -8.80 -1.73
N ILE A 509 11.75 -7.79 -1.02
CA ILE A 509 11.78 -6.39 -1.47
C ILE A 509 13.22 -5.90 -1.58
N VAL A 510 14.10 -6.24 -0.64
CA VAL A 510 15.53 -5.88 -0.71
C VAL A 510 16.22 -6.56 -1.91
N ALA A 511 15.87 -7.81 -2.21
CA ALA A 511 16.49 -8.58 -3.29
C ALA A 511 16.03 -8.16 -4.70
N ALA A 512 14.75 -7.80 -4.86
CA ALA A 512 14.13 -7.56 -6.16
C ALA A 512 13.70 -6.10 -6.39
N GLY A 513 13.46 -5.31 -5.34
CA GLY A 513 12.79 -4.02 -5.45
C GLY A 513 13.53 -2.99 -6.29
N ALA A 514 14.84 -2.88 -6.16
CA ALA A 514 15.63 -1.96 -6.98
C ALA A 514 15.61 -2.32 -8.47
N ALA A 515 15.62 -3.62 -8.78
CA ALA A 515 15.57 -4.09 -10.16
C ALA A 515 14.19 -3.86 -10.79
N LEU A 516 13.11 -4.09 -10.02
CA LEU A 516 11.75 -3.87 -10.49
C LEU A 516 11.48 -2.38 -10.68
N ALA A 517 11.92 -1.53 -9.75
CA ALA A 517 11.83 -0.08 -9.86
C ALA A 517 12.52 0.43 -11.14
N ALA A 518 13.71 -0.09 -11.46
CA ALA A 518 14.41 0.28 -12.69
C ALA A 518 13.62 -0.08 -13.97
N LEU A 519 12.93 -1.23 -14.00
CA LEU A 519 12.07 -1.61 -15.12
C LEU A 519 10.79 -0.77 -15.18
N TYR A 520 10.21 -0.45 -14.04
CA TYR A 520 9.03 0.38 -13.92
C TYR A 520 9.31 1.81 -14.40
N ASP A 521 10.35 2.45 -13.86
CA ASP A 521 10.75 3.83 -14.20
C ASP A 521 11.17 3.96 -15.68
N SER A 522 11.73 2.90 -16.27
CA SER A 522 12.10 2.84 -17.69
C SER A 522 10.95 2.43 -18.63
N LYS A 523 9.75 2.15 -18.10
CA LYS A 523 8.57 1.67 -18.85
C LYS A 523 8.81 0.34 -19.60
N ARG A 524 9.75 -0.47 -19.14
CA ARG A 524 10.11 -1.79 -19.72
C ARG A 524 9.58 -2.96 -18.90
N LEU A 525 8.84 -2.70 -17.83
CA LEU A 525 8.17 -3.75 -17.06
C LEU A 525 7.21 -4.60 -17.91
N PRO A 526 6.40 -4.05 -18.84
CA PRO A 526 5.55 -4.86 -19.71
C PRO A 526 6.34 -5.84 -20.60
N ASP A 527 7.54 -5.46 -21.04
CA ASP A 527 8.43 -6.33 -21.82
C ASP A 527 8.89 -7.53 -20.98
N PHE A 528 9.26 -7.28 -19.72
CA PHE A 528 9.60 -8.35 -18.78
C PHE A 528 8.41 -9.30 -18.54
N VAL A 529 7.21 -8.75 -18.34
CA VAL A 529 6.00 -9.54 -18.11
C VAL A 529 5.66 -10.40 -19.32
N SER A 530 5.66 -9.81 -20.52
CA SER A 530 5.37 -10.54 -21.76
C SER A 530 6.41 -11.63 -22.07
N ALA A 531 7.69 -11.40 -21.77
CA ALA A 531 8.74 -12.40 -21.94
C ALA A 531 8.61 -13.59 -20.98
N HIS A 532 7.91 -13.43 -19.85
CA HIS A 532 7.79 -14.45 -18.79
C HIS A 532 6.34 -14.76 -18.43
N ASP A 533 5.41 -14.58 -19.36
CA ASP A 533 3.97 -14.74 -19.16
C ASP A 533 3.60 -16.13 -18.60
N THR A 534 4.33 -17.17 -18.99
CA THR A 534 4.09 -18.53 -18.46
C THR A 534 4.29 -18.64 -16.95
N LEU A 535 5.24 -17.89 -16.37
CA LEU A 535 5.56 -17.95 -14.94
C LEU A 535 4.79 -16.89 -14.14
N LEU A 536 4.59 -15.71 -14.73
CA LEU A 536 3.90 -14.58 -14.08
C LEU A 536 2.38 -14.63 -14.26
N GLY A 537 1.88 -15.32 -15.28
CA GLY A 537 0.46 -15.58 -15.49
C GLY A 537 -0.11 -16.64 -14.55
N GLN A 538 0.74 -17.47 -13.93
CA GLN A 538 0.33 -18.34 -12.84
C GLN A 538 0.35 -17.58 -11.51
N SER A 539 -0.77 -17.58 -10.78
CA SER A 539 -0.82 -16.99 -9.43
C SER A 539 0.23 -17.60 -8.50
N LEU A 540 0.94 -16.74 -7.77
CA LEU A 540 1.91 -17.14 -6.75
C LEU A 540 1.26 -18.04 -5.69
N HIS A 541 0.01 -17.73 -5.30
CA HIS A 541 -0.74 -18.53 -4.33
C HIS A 541 -0.97 -19.95 -4.83
N HIS A 542 -1.41 -20.09 -6.08
CA HIS A 542 -1.64 -21.41 -6.67
C HIS A 542 -0.34 -22.22 -6.76
N ALA A 543 0.76 -21.59 -7.18
CA ALA A 543 2.08 -22.24 -7.21
C ALA A 543 2.55 -22.69 -5.81
N LEU A 544 2.37 -21.82 -4.80
CA LEU A 544 2.66 -22.12 -3.39
C LEU A 544 1.86 -23.33 -2.91
N VAL A 545 0.52 -23.30 -3.03
CA VAL A 545 -0.37 -24.36 -2.53
C VAL A 545 -0.06 -25.70 -3.21
N LYS A 546 0.17 -25.69 -4.52
CA LYS A 546 0.55 -26.90 -5.28
C LYS A 546 1.87 -27.49 -4.78
N SER A 547 2.87 -26.65 -4.55
CA SER A 547 4.17 -27.13 -4.05
C SER A 547 4.09 -27.59 -2.59
N VAL A 548 3.34 -26.90 -1.73
CA VAL A 548 3.12 -27.33 -0.34
C VAL A 548 2.42 -28.68 -0.32
N HIS A 549 1.35 -28.89 -1.11
CA HIS A 549 0.72 -30.20 -1.25
C HIS A 549 1.71 -31.30 -1.64
N GLY A 550 2.58 -31.03 -2.62
CA GLY A 550 3.62 -31.98 -3.04
C GLY A 550 4.61 -32.32 -1.91
N GLN A 551 4.91 -31.39 -1.02
CA GLN A 551 5.76 -31.65 0.16
C GLN A 551 4.99 -32.37 1.28
N LEU A 552 3.72 -32.06 1.48
CA LEU A 552 2.89 -32.70 2.51
C LEU A 552 2.69 -34.19 2.24
N GLN A 553 2.69 -34.62 0.97
CA GLN A 553 2.59 -36.05 0.59
C GLN A 553 3.60 -36.96 1.31
N TYR A 554 4.80 -36.45 1.63
CA TYR A 554 5.82 -37.22 2.38
C TYR A 554 5.47 -37.43 3.86
N TYR A 555 4.58 -36.61 4.41
CA TYR A 555 4.14 -36.62 5.80
C TYR A 555 2.73 -37.21 5.98
N GLN A 556 2.06 -37.58 4.87
CA GLN A 556 0.75 -38.19 4.91
C GLN A 556 0.82 -39.62 5.44
N LYS A 557 -0.12 -39.98 6.31
CA LYS A 557 -0.21 -41.35 6.85
C LYS A 557 -0.54 -42.33 5.71
N LEU A 558 0.40 -43.23 5.38
CA LEU A 558 0.19 -44.35 4.46
C LEU A 558 -0.93 -45.23 5.01
N SER A 559 -2.10 -45.17 4.37
CA SER A 559 -3.31 -45.89 4.77
C SER A 559 -3.95 -45.37 6.06
N THR A 560 -4.88 -44.45 5.89
CA THR A 560 -6.21 -44.73 6.43
C THR A 560 -7.13 -44.52 5.25
N SER A 561 -7.97 -45.50 4.93
CA SER A 561 -9.23 -45.22 4.24
C SER A 561 -9.74 -43.88 4.76
N ARG A 562 -10.15 -42.95 3.89
CA ARG A 562 -11.05 -41.86 4.30
C ARG A 562 -11.94 -42.47 5.37
N CYS A 563 -11.82 -42.04 6.62
CA CYS A 563 -12.59 -42.66 7.67
C CYS A 563 -14.02 -42.32 7.29
N SER A 564 -14.67 -43.24 6.57
CA SER A 564 -16.10 -43.38 6.46
C SER A 564 -16.54 -43.74 7.87
N SER A 565 -16.43 -42.77 8.78
CA SER A 565 -17.20 -42.76 10.00
C SER A 565 -18.63 -42.78 9.50
N GLY A 566 -19.38 -43.84 9.83
CA GLY A 566 -20.79 -43.99 9.52
C GLY A 566 -21.71 -42.97 10.22
N ASP A 567 -21.26 -41.72 10.35
CA ASP A 567 -21.88 -40.53 10.91
C ASP A 567 -21.80 -39.37 9.87
N GLU A 568 -21.77 -39.65 8.55
CA GLU A 568 -21.77 -38.59 7.54
C GLU A 568 -23.12 -37.86 7.55
N VAL A 569 -23.15 -36.74 8.27
CA VAL A 569 -24.19 -35.72 8.20
C VAL A 569 -24.36 -35.35 6.72
N PRO A 570 -25.58 -35.43 6.14
CA PRO A 570 -25.82 -35.05 4.75
C PRO A 570 -25.43 -33.57 4.56
N ASP A 571 -24.69 -33.28 3.48
CA ASP A 571 -24.41 -31.89 3.07
C ASP A 571 -25.73 -31.12 2.95
N ILE A 572 -25.72 -29.81 3.19
CA ILE A 572 -26.86 -28.91 2.99
C ILE A 572 -27.52 -29.10 1.63
N PHE A 573 -26.76 -29.46 0.59
CA PHE A 573 -27.30 -29.78 -0.72
C PHE A 573 -28.21 -31.02 -0.71
N TRP A 574 -27.84 -32.06 0.04
CA TRP A 574 -28.68 -33.24 0.24
C TRP A 574 -29.89 -32.93 1.13
N GLN A 575 -29.72 -32.14 2.19
CA GLN A 575 -30.81 -31.70 3.06
C GLN A 575 -31.85 -30.86 2.29
N LEU A 576 -31.41 -30.07 1.32
CA LEU A 576 -32.28 -29.31 0.40
C LEU A 576 -33.17 -30.22 -0.45
N ASN A 577 -32.62 -31.34 -0.93
CA ASN A 577 -33.35 -32.30 -1.77
C ASN A 577 -34.30 -33.21 -0.96
N SER A 578 -34.06 -33.40 0.34
CA SER A 578 -34.88 -34.24 1.21
C SER A 578 -36.05 -33.50 1.88
N THR A 579 -36.05 -32.18 1.84
CA THR A 579 -37.03 -31.35 2.58
C THR A 579 -38.22 -30.99 1.69
N GLU A 580 -39.44 -31.18 2.18
CA GLU A 580 -40.69 -30.80 1.50
C GLU A 580 -41.16 -29.36 1.80
N ASP A 581 -40.69 -28.75 2.89
CA ASP A 581 -40.98 -27.35 3.24
C ASP A 581 -40.29 -26.37 2.26
N GLU A 582 -41.09 -25.65 1.48
CA GLU A 582 -40.64 -24.67 0.49
C GLU A 582 -39.81 -23.53 1.12
N GLN A 583 -40.19 -23.05 2.32
CA GLN A 583 -39.46 -21.98 3.00
C GLN A 583 -38.08 -22.47 3.47
N LEU A 584 -38.02 -23.68 4.02
CA LEU A 584 -36.78 -24.30 4.46
C LEU A 584 -35.85 -24.60 3.28
N ARG A 585 -36.41 -25.08 2.16
CA ARG A 585 -35.69 -25.29 0.89
C ARG A 585 -35.04 -23.99 0.38
N CYS A 586 -35.75 -22.86 0.48
CA CYS A 586 -35.20 -21.55 0.12
C CYS A 586 -34.03 -21.15 1.03
N LEU A 587 -34.14 -21.38 2.34
CA LEU A 587 -33.10 -21.05 3.30
C LEU A 587 -31.83 -21.89 3.08
N TYR A 588 -31.97 -23.20 2.83
CA TYR A 588 -30.83 -24.07 2.50
C TYR A 588 -30.16 -23.67 1.19
N TYR A 589 -30.92 -23.21 0.20
CA TYR A 589 -30.35 -22.69 -1.04
C TYR A 589 -29.54 -21.41 -0.81
N VAL A 590 -30.05 -20.48 0.01
CA VAL A 590 -29.31 -19.28 0.41
C VAL A 590 -28.02 -19.65 1.14
N TYR A 591 -28.07 -20.63 2.06
CA TYR A 591 -26.86 -21.08 2.76
C TYR A 591 -25.84 -21.74 1.84
N TYR A 592 -26.31 -22.55 0.88
CA TYR A 592 -25.47 -23.13 -0.16
C TYR A 592 -24.76 -22.03 -0.96
N GLN A 593 -25.47 -20.99 -1.38
CA GLN A 593 -24.86 -19.85 -2.07
C GLN A 593 -23.85 -19.08 -1.20
N GLU A 594 -24.15 -18.87 0.09
CA GLU A 594 -23.24 -18.20 1.04
C GLU A 594 -21.94 -18.98 1.31
N THR A 595 -21.95 -20.30 1.10
CA THR A 595 -20.83 -21.20 1.42
C THR A 595 -20.18 -21.87 0.19
N HIS A 596 -20.72 -21.60 -1.00
CA HIS A 596 -20.25 -22.18 -2.26
C HIS A 596 -18.79 -21.82 -2.55
N LEU A 597 -18.10 -22.69 -3.31
CA LEU A 597 -16.79 -22.37 -3.87
C LEU A 597 -16.91 -21.20 -4.85
N ASP A 598 -15.98 -20.24 -4.78
CA ASP A 598 -15.73 -19.37 -5.92
C ASP A 598 -15.31 -20.28 -7.09
N GLU A 599 -16.16 -20.43 -8.11
CA GLU A 599 -15.88 -21.25 -9.30
C GLU A 599 -14.61 -20.80 -10.04
N THR A 600 -14.12 -19.60 -9.73
CA THR A 600 -12.90 -19.01 -10.28
C THR A 600 -11.62 -19.52 -9.62
N GLN A 601 -11.69 -20.12 -8.42
CA GLN A 601 -10.51 -20.65 -7.72
C GLN A 601 -10.30 -22.14 -8.03
N PRO A 602 -9.05 -22.57 -8.28
CA PRO A 602 -8.76 -23.99 -8.46
C PRO A 602 -9.08 -24.77 -7.18
N GLY A 603 -9.74 -25.93 -7.30
CA GLY A 603 -10.24 -26.70 -6.15
C GLY A 603 -9.20 -27.04 -5.07
N CYS A 604 -7.91 -27.15 -5.44
CA CYS A 604 -6.80 -27.35 -4.50
C CYS A 604 -6.56 -26.17 -3.54
N CYS A 605 -7.06 -24.98 -3.86
CA CYS A 605 -6.98 -23.78 -3.03
C CYS A 605 -8.18 -23.61 -2.11
N SER A 606 -9.18 -24.51 -2.19
CA SER A 606 -10.32 -24.50 -1.29
C SER A 606 -9.89 -24.78 0.15
N ILE A 607 -10.53 -24.11 1.11
CA ILE A 607 -10.20 -24.31 2.53
C ILE A 607 -10.42 -25.77 2.99
N ASP A 608 -11.39 -26.47 2.39
CA ASP A 608 -11.69 -27.87 2.74
C ASP A 608 -10.57 -28.81 2.29
N GLU A 609 -10.05 -28.62 1.07
CA GLU A 609 -8.93 -29.41 0.56
C GLU A 609 -7.63 -29.10 1.32
N LEU A 610 -7.38 -27.81 1.59
CA LEU A 610 -6.24 -27.38 2.41
C LEU A 610 -6.28 -28.03 3.80
N LEU A 611 -7.45 -28.01 4.45
CA LEU A 611 -7.64 -28.63 5.76
C LEU A 611 -7.46 -30.14 5.70
N SER A 612 -8.06 -30.81 4.72
CA SER A 612 -7.94 -32.27 4.54
C SER A 612 -6.47 -32.68 4.39
N SER A 613 -5.71 -31.95 3.57
CA SER A 613 -4.29 -32.17 3.36
C SER A 613 -3.49 -31.98 4.65
N CYS A 614 -3.73 -30.92 5.42
CA CYS A 614 -3.04 -30.71 6.69
C CYS A 614 -3.43 -31.75 7.77
N GLN A 615 -4.69 -32.15 7.86
CA GLN A 615 -5.17 -33.14 8.85
C GLN A 615 -4.65 -34.56 8.58
N SER A 616 -4.42 -34.90 7.30
CA SER A 616 -3.88 -36.20 6.90
C SER A 616 -2.41 -36.43 7.31
N CYS A 617 -1.73 -35.38 7.78
CA CYS A 617 -0.33 -35.42 8.15
C CYS A 617 -0.07 -36.03 9.55
N VAL A 618 1.14 -36.53 9.76
CA VAL A 618 1.67 -36.97 11.07
C VAL A 618 1.90 -35.80 12.03
N VAL A 619 1.91 -36.07 13.34
CA VAL A 619 2.02 -35.04 14.40
C VAL A 619 3.32 -34.23 14.31
N TYR A 620 4.41 -34.81 13.84
CA TYR A 620 5.70 -34.12 13.72
C TYR A 620 5.89 -33.40 12.37
N ALA A 621 4.86 -33.31 11.53
CA ALA A 621 4.95 -32.58 10.26
C ALA A 621 5.23 -31.09 10.54
N PRO A 622 6.31 -30.49 9.97
CA PRO A 622 6.67 -29.10 10.21
C PRO A 622 5.87 -28.18 9.27
N LEU A 623 4.55 -28.06 9.51
CA LEU A 623 3.62 -27.37 8.61
C LEU A 623 4.01 -25.90 8.36
N ASP A 624 4.36 -25.17 9.41
CA ASP A 624 4.77 -23.77 9.36
C ASP A 624 6.07 -23.57 8.56
N GLU A 625 7.08 -24.38 8.84
CA GLU A 625 8.36 -24.33 8.12
C GLU A 625 8.18 -24.68 6.64
N LEU A 626 7.40 -25.72 6.32
CA LEU A 626 7.13 -26.12 4.94
C LEU A 626 6.44 -25.02 4.15
N ILE A 627 5.45 -24.35 4.75
CA ILE A 627 4.74 -23.23 4.12
C ILE A 627 5.72 -22.06 3.88
N CYS A 628 6.49 -21.67 4.90
CA CYS A 628 7.41 -20.53 4.82
C CYS A 628 8.58 -20.78 3.85
N GLN A 629 9.21 -21.95 3.90
CA GLN A 629 10.31 -22.31 2.99
C GLN A 629 9.84 -22.42 1.54
N THR A 630 8.63 -22.95 1.31
CA THR A 630 8.08 -23.05 -0.04
C THR A 630 7.78 -21.66 -0.60
N LEU A 631 7.25 -20.75 0.23
CA LEU A 631 7.06 -19.35 -0.14
C LEU A 631 8.41 -18.67 -0.46
N GLU A 632 9.41 -18.80 0.43
CA GLU A 632 10.76 -18.26 0.24
C GLU A 632 11.34 -18.69 -1.11
N ARG A 633 11.30 -20.00 -1.41
CA ARG A 633 11.82 -20.54 -2.67
C ARG A 633 11.14 -19.92 -3.91
N HIS A 634 9.82 -19.73 -3.89
CA HIS A 634 9.12 -19.10 -5.02
C HIS A 634 9.43 -17.61 -5.16
N LEU A 635 9.60 -16.91 -4.04
CA LEU A 635 10.04 -15.51 -4.02
C LEU A 635 11.47 -15.38 -4.57
N GLU A 636 12.40 -16.20 -4.11
CA GLU A 636 13.79 -16.22 -4.59
C GLU A 636 13.90 -16.55 -6.07
N GLN A 637 13.10 -17.50 -6.57
CA GLN A 637 13.04 -17.83 -7.99
C GLN A 637 12.64 -16.61 -8.84
N ARG A 638 11.60 -15.88 -8.43
CA ARG A 638 11.15 -14.66 -9.12
C ARG A 638 12.16 -13.52 -9.01
N ALA A 639 12.77 -13.33 -7.84
CA ALA A 639 13.81 -12.33 -7.63
C ALA A 639 15.05 -12.60 -8.51
N THR A 640 15.46 -13.86 -8.63
CA THR A 640 16.57 -14.28 -9.49
C THR A 640 16.23 -14.02 -10.95
N LEU A 641 15.05 -14.46 -11.41
CA LEU A 641 14.59 -14.24 -12.78
C LEU A 641 14.61 -12.76 -13.17
N LEU A 642 14.07 -11.89 -12.33
CA LEU A 642 14.06 -10.44 -12.55
C LEU A 642 15.47 -9.87 -12.65
N ASN A 643 16.34 -10.20 -11.69
CA ASN A 643 17.70 -9.68 -11.66
C ASN A 643 18.51 -10.16 -12.88
N SER A 644 18.35 -11.43 -13.28
CA SER A 644 19.02 -11.96 -14.47
C SER A 644 18.48 -11.31 -15.76
N TYR A 645 17.16 -11.07 -15.86
CA TYR A 645 16.58 -10.33 -16.98
C TYR A 645 17.10 -8.90 -17.07
N LEU A 646 17.10 -8.16 -15.95
CA LEU A 646 17.63 -6.80 -15.91
C LEU A 646 19.13 -6.76 -16.23
N GLY A 647 19.90 -7.73 -15.70
CA GLY A 647 21.31 -7.88 -16.01
C GLY A 647 21.55 -8.09 -17.51
N HIS A 648 20.77 -8.96 -18.15
CA HIS A 648 20.82 -9.17 -19.60
C HIS A 648 20.43 -7.91 -20.39
N LEU A 649 19.35 -7.22 -19.99
CA LEU A 649 18.91 -5.97 -20.60
C LEU A 649 20.02 -4.91 -20.55
N ILE A 650 20.61 -4.66 -19.37
CA ILE A 650 21.63 -3.63 -19.18
C ILE A 650 22.95 -3.98 -19.88
N ARG A 651 23.39 -5.22 -19.77
CA ARG A 651 24.70 -5.66 -20.30
C ARG A 651 24.66 -5.93 -21.79
N ASP A 652 23.64 -6.63 -22.28
CA ASP A 652 23.67 -7.22 -23.61
C ASP A 652 22.85 -6.37 -24.60
N GLN A 653 21.70 -5.83 -24.19
CA GLN A 653 20.88 -4.96 -25.06
C GLN A 653 21.31 -3.49 -25.01
N LEU A 654 21.52 -2.94 -23.81
CA LEU A 654 21.95 -1.54 -23.63
C LEU A 654 23.48 -1.38 -23.69
N GLN A 655 24.22 -2.49 -23.61
CA GLN A 655 25.67 -2.53 -23.77
C GLN A 655 26.40 -1.55 -22.85
N LEU A 656 26.06 -1.58 -21.55
CA LEU A 656 26.56 -0.66 -20.52
C LEU A 656 28.09 -0.51 -20.55
N VAL A 657 28.85 -1.60 -20.69
CA VAL A 657 30.32 -1.56 -20.67
C VAL A 657 30.86 -0.70 -21.80
N GLN A 658 30.35 -0.89 -23.02
CA GLN A 658 30.76 -0.09 -24.18
C GLN A 658 30.38 1.38 -24.02
N LEU A 659 29.20 1.65 -23.44
CA LEU A 659 28.77 3.01 -23.15
C LEU A 659 29.68 3.69 -22.11
N LEU A 660 30.07 3.00 -21.05
CA LEU A 660 31.00 3.52 -20.05
C LEU A 660 32.42 3.70 -20.62
N GLN A 661 32.87 2.82 -21.52
CA GLN A 661 34.11 2.98 -22.26
C GLN A 661 34.09 4.25 -23.09
N GLN A 662 32.99 4.51 -23.80
CA GLN A 662 32.80 5.72 -24.57
C GLN A 662 32.75 6.98 -23.70
N LEU A 663 31.99 6.95 -22.60
CA LEU A 663 31.96 8.08 -21.66
C LEU A 663 33.36 8.41 -21.14
N ARG A 664 34.12 7.40 -20.75
CA ARG A 664 35.51 7.58 -20.32
C ARG A 664 36.38 8.09 -21.45
N ALA A 665 36.27 7.58 -22.68
CA ALA A 665 37.05 8.03 -23.82
C ALA A 665 36.87 9.53 -24.10
N VAL A 666 35.62 10.01 -24.07
CA VAL A 666 35.27 11.42 -24.31
C VAL A 666 35.61 12.29 -23.11
N TYR A 667 35.07 12.00 -21.92
CA TYR A 667 35.26 12.85 -20.73
C TYR A 667 36.71 12.86 -20.25
N LEU A 668 37.48 11.79 -20.47
CA LEU A 668 38.89 11.74 -20.14
C LEU A 668 39.81 12.10 -21.32
N LEU A 669 39.28 12.51 -22.48
CA LEU A 669 40.08 12.94 -23.63
C LEU A 669 41.19 11.93 -23.99
N LEU A 670 40.83 10.64 -24.10
CA LEU A 670 41.80 9.57 -24.41
C LEU A 670 42.34 9.64 -25.85
N HIS A 671 41.65 10.36 -26.74
CA HIS A 671 42.02 10.52 -28.16
C HIS A 671 42.34 11.99 -28.51
N PHE A 672 42.81 12.79 -27.55
CA PHE A 672 43.11 14.21 -27.77
C PHE A 672 44.05 14.44 -28.96
N ASP A 673 45.12 13.66 -29.07
CA ASP A 673 46.17 13.84 -30.10
C ASP A 673 45.63 13.78 -31.54
N GLN A 674 44.55 13.01 -31.77
CA GLN A 674 43.91 12.90 -33.10
C GLN A 674 43.21 14.20 -33.52
N PHE A 675 42.75 15.00 -32.55
CA PHE A 675 41.95 16.19 -32.76
C PHE A 675 42.59 17.44 -32.13
N ALA A 676 43.88 17.39 -31.78
CA ALA A 676 44.56 18.40 -30.98
C ALA A 676 44.41 19.82 -31.58
N HIS A 677 44.59 19.95 -32.89
CA HIS A 677 44.41 21.23 -33.60
C HIS A 677 42.97 21.75 -33.54
N GLN A 678 41.97 20.87 -33.65
CA GLN A 678 40.56 21.25 -33.61
C GLN A 678 40.13 21.67 -32.20
N TYR A 679 40.62 20.98 -31.16
CA TYR A 679 40.41 21.38 -29.77
C TYR A 679 41.08 22.72 -29.47
N GLU A 680 42.28 22.96 -30.01
CA GLU A 680 42.97 24.24 -29.86
C GLU A 680 42.19 25.39 -30.51
N LEU A 681 41.67 25.19 -31.72
CA LEU A 681 40.82 26.17 -32.41
C LEU A 681 39.56 26.47 -31.61
N ALA A 682 38.89 25.45 -31.07
CA ALA A 682 37.72 25.62 -30.23
C ALA A 682 38.01 26.44 -28.97
N VAL A 683 39.10 26.13 -28.25
CA VAL A 683 39.49 26.91 -27.06
C VAL A 683 39.94 28.33 -27.44
N GLY A 684 40.60 28.51 -28.58
CA GLY A 684 40.94 29.83 -29.11
C GLY A 684 39.71 30.68 -29.42
N ASN A 685 38.64 30.09 -29.96
CA ASN A 685 37.35 30.75 -30.19
C ASN A 685 36.68 31.13 -28.86
N LEU A 686 36.73 30.26 -27.84
CA LEU A 686 36.25 30.59 -26.49
C LEU A 686 36.98 31.79 -25.89
N GLU A 687 38.31 31.81 -25.96
CA GLU A 687 39.13 32.90 -25.42
C GLU A 687 38.89 34.24 -26.14
N ARG A 688 38.43 34.21 -27.40
CA ARG A 688 38.00 35.39 -28.18
C ARG A 688 36.56 35.83 -27.91
N GLY A 689 35.81 35.08 -27.10
CA GLY A 689 34.40 35.35 -26.82
C GLY A 689 33.42 34.81 -27.86
N LEU A 690 33.87 33.99 -28.81
CA LEU A 690 33.06 33.38 -29.87
C LEU A 690 32.49 32.03 -29.39
N SER A 691 31.57 32.07 -28.41
CA SER A 691 31.05 30.86 -27.75
C SER A 691 30.26 29.94 -28.67
N ALA A 692 29.51 30.48 -29.64
CA ALA A 692 28.72 29.69 -30.60
C ALA A 692 29.62 28.87 -31.54
N GLU A 693 30.61 29.52 -32.16
CA GLU A 693 31.58 28.86 -33.05
C GLU A 693 32.41 27.80 -32.30
N ALA A 694 32.78 28.09 -31.05
CA ALA A 694 33.46 27.12 -30.20
C ALA A 694 32.56 25.91 -29.88
N ALA A 695 31.28 26.14 -29.58
CA ALA A 695 30.34 25.06 -29.31
C ALA A 695 30.12 24.18 -30.55
N GLU A 696 29.96 24.77 -31.73
CA GLU A 696 29.84 24.03 -33.00
C GLU A 696 31.09 23.20 -33.31
N GLN A 697 32.28 23.79 -33.13
CA GLN A 697 33.53 23.08 -33.35
C GLN A 697 33.69 21.90 -32.39
N LEU A 698 33.37 22.09 -31.10
CA LEU A 698 33.42 21.02 -30.11
C LEU A 698 32.37 19.95 -30.38
N GLN A 699 31.17 20.34 -30.80
CA GLN A 699 30.11 19.42 -31.17
C GLN A 699 30.55 18.54 -32.36
N SER A 700 31.16 19.14 -33.39
CA SER A 700 31.71 18.41 -34.54
C SER A 700 32.77 17.39 -34.12
N ILE A 701 33.67 17.74 -33.19
CA ILE A 701 34.68 16.81 -32.66
C ILE A 701 34.00 15.64 -31.95
N LEU A 702 33.01 15.92 -31.10
CA LEU A 702 32.28 14.88 -30.36
C LEU A 702 31.49 13.97 -31.30
N ASP A 703 30.87 14.51 -32.34
CA ASP A 703 30.14 13.74 -33.34
C ASP A 703 31.07 12.78 -34.11
N MET A 704 32.30 13.21 -34.42
CA MET A 704 33.32 12.36 -35.04
C MET A 704 33.84 11.25 -34.10
N GLN A 705 33.87 11.50 -32.78
CA GLN A 705 34.27 10.51 -31.78
C GLN A 705 33.11 9.58 -31.36
N ASN A 706 31.87 9.96 -31.66
CA ASN A 706 30.70 9.22 -31.22
C ASN A 706 30.45 8.00 -32.11
N ILE A 707 30.71 6.82 -31.56
CA ILE A 707 30.46 5.54 -32.23
C ILE A 707 28.95 5.22 -32.26
N ARG A 708 28.12 5.89 -31.44
CA ARG A 708 26.68 5.64 -31.28
C ARG A 708 25.82 6.89 -31.54
N PRO A 709 25.29 7.06 -32.76
CA PRO A 709 24.52 8.26 -33.11
C PRO A 709 23.20 8.40 -32.33
N ASN A 710 22.65 7.31 -31.78
CA ASN A 710 21.40 7.34 -31.00
C ASN A 710 21.55 8.02 -29.63
N TYR A 711 22.79 8.19 -29.15
CA TYR A 711 23.11 8.74 -27.84
C TYR A 711 24.13 9.87 -28.01
N PRO A 712 23.69 11.05 -28.51
CA PRO A 712 24.59 12.16 -28.78
C PRO A 712 25.08 12.83 -27.49
N PHE A 713 26.30 13.34 -27.56
CA PHE A 713 26.76 14.37 -26.64
C PHE A 713 26.24 15.73 -27.12
N HIS A 714 25.86 16.59 -26.19
CA HIS A 714 25.50 17.97 -26.48
C HIS A 714 26.41 18.90 -25.72
N VAL A 715 27.08 19.79 -26.47
CA VAL A 715 27.96 20.81 -25.89
C VAL A 715 27.13 22.02 -25.51
N HIS A 716 27.21 22.44 -24.24
CA HIS A 716 26.68 23.71 -23.78
C HIS A 716 27.83 24.59 -23.29
N VAL A 717 27.94 25.78 -23.89
CA VAL A 717 28.92 26.81 -23.51
C VAL A 717 28.17 28.08 -23.12
N PRO A 718 27.92 28.32 -21.81
CA PRO A 718 27.18 29.51 -21.36
C PRO A 718 28.02 30.80 -21.37
N GLY A 719 29.35 30.73 -21.54
CA GLY A 719 30.20 31.92 -21.61
C GLY A 719 31.60 31.66 -22.15
N ALA A 720 32.48 32.66 -22.09
CA ALA A 720 33.79 32.66 -22.75
C ALA A 720 34.89 31.83 -22.04
N LYS A 721 34.56 31.15 -20.93
CA LYS A 721 35.53 30.38 -20.13
C LYS A 721 35.34 28.88 -20.30
N VAL A 722 36.44 28.14 -20.43
CA VAL A 722 36.44 26.67 -20.49
C VAL A 722 35.84 26.04 -19.21
N GLU A 723 36.00 26.69 -18.06
CA GLU A 723 35.40 26.28 -16.78
C GLU A 723 33.87 26.19 -16.80
N GLN A 724 33.23 26.91 -17.71
CA GLN A 724 31.78 27.00 -17.82
C GLN A 724 31.20 25.95 -18.79
N LEU A 725 32.04 25.25 -19.55
CA LEU A 725 31.61 24.27 -20.53
C LEU A 725 30.95 23.05 -19.87
N THR A 726 29.78 22.63 -20.34
CA THR A 726 29.14 21.39 -19.92
C THR A 726 28.85 20.49 -21.11
N LEU A 727 29.17 19.20 -20.95
CA LEU A 727 28.75 18.14 -21.85
C LEU A 727 27.55 17.44 -21.22
N HIS A 728 26.43 17.48 -21.93
CA HIS A 728 25.27 16.65 -21.63
C HIS A 728 25.34 15.39 -22.47
N TYR A 729 25.15 14.23 -21.85
CA TYR A 729 25.13 12.96 -22.54
C TYR A 729 23.73 12.36 -22.47
N SER A 730 23.13 12.10 -23.63
CA SER A 730 21.81 11.48 -23.73
C SER A 730 21.95 9.97 -23.73
N TYR A 731 21.24 9.25 -22.86
CA TYR A 731 21.26 7.79 -22.77
C TYR A 731 19.90 7.22 -22.38
N ASP A 732 19.76 5.90 -22.47
CA ASP A 732 18.52 5.22 -22.13
C ASP A 732 18.15 5.42 -20.64
N ILE A 733 16.87 5.71 -20.38
CA ILE A 733 16.34 5.97 -19.03
C ILE A 733 16.63 4.81 -18.07
N ALA A 734 16.66 3.56 -18.55
CA ALA A 734 16.99 2.39 -17.73
C ALA A 734 18.38 2.46 -17.09
N LEU A 735 19.33 3.16 -17.71
CA LEU A 735 20.69 3.31 -17.20
C LEU A 735 20.85 4.43 -16.17
N THR A 736 19.83 5.29 -15.99
CA THR A 736 19.88 6.39 -15.00
C THR A 736 20.08 5.90 -13.57
N SER A 737 19.65 4.66 -13.29
CA SER A 737 19.88 4.00 -12.01
C SER A 737 21.38 3.76 -11.74
N ILE A 738 22.21 3.59 -12.78
CA ILE A 738 23.66 3.34 -12.68
C ILE A 738 24.46 4.62 -12.92
N ILE A 739 24.12 5.36 -13.98
CA ILE A 739 24.75 6.62 -14.39
C ILE A 739 23.89 7.74 -13.85
N THR A 740 24.35 8.35 -12.77
CA THR A 740 23.61 9.38 -12.05
C THR A 740 24.10 10.78 -12.41
N GLU A 741 23.23 11.77 -12.28
CA GLU A 741 23.58 13.18 -12.55
C GLU A 741 24.79 13.66 -11.71
N PRO A 742 24.93 13.33 -10.41
CA PRO A 742 26.14 13.67 -9.65
C PRO A 742 27.41 13.08 -10.25
N GLN A 743 27.38 11.86 -10.79
CA GLN A 743 28.53 11.25 -11.43
C GLN A 743 28.88 11.97 -12.74
N LEU A 744 27.89 12.33 -13.56
CA LEU A 744 28.11 13.11 -14.79
C LEU A 744 28.68 14.51 -14.50
N ARG A 745 28.34 15.12 -13.36
CA ARG A 745 29.00 16.36 -12.91
C ARG A 745 30.48 16.14 -12.62
N CYS A 746 30.84 15.05 -11.93
CA CYS A 746 32.25 14.70 -11.71
C CYS A 746 33.00 14.48 -13.03
N TYR A 747 32.40 13.78 -14.00
CA TYR A 747 32.95 13.61 -15.34
C TYR A 747 33.15 14.95 -16.07
N ASN A 748 32.20 15.87 -15.97
CA ASN A 748 32.32 17.21 -16.54
C ASN A 748 33.48 18.01 -15.93
N THR A 749 33.65 17.97 -14.61
CA THR A 749 34.79 18.62 -13.94
C THR A 749 36.11 18.01 -14.42
N ALA A 750 36.19 16.68 -14.51
CA ALA A 750 37.36 15.98 -15.05
C ALA A 750 37.67 16.42 -16.49
N PHE A 751 36.65 16.50 -17.35
CA PHE A 751 36.82 16.90 -18.75
C PHE A 751 37.37 18.30 -18.90
N ARG A 752 36.83 19.28 -18.16
CA ARG A 752 37.31 20.67 -18.21
C ARG A 752 38.78 20.77 -17.84
N LEU A 753 39.14 20.15 -16.72
CA LEU A 753 40.52 20.15 -16.22
C LEU A 753 41.46 19.51 -17.24
N ARG A 754 41.10 18.33 -17.76
CA ARG A 754 41.93 17.62 -18.74
C ARG A 754 42.03 18.36 -20.07
N LEU A 755 40.97 19.04 -20.52
CA LEU A 755 41.01 19.85 -21.72
C LEU A 755 41.99 21.01 -21.57
N GLN A 756 41.97 21.69 -20.42
CA GLN A 756 42.91 22.77 -20.12
C GLN A 756 44.36 22.29 -20.08
N LEU A 757 44.64 21.14 -19.42
CA LEU A 757 45.97 20.55 -19.36
C LEU A 757 46.49 20.16 -20.74
N HIS A 758 45.69 19.44 -21.53
CA HIS A 758 46.06 18.99 -22.88
C HIS A 758 46.31 20.16 -23.83
N VAL A 759 45.45 21.17 -23.83
CA VAL A 759 45.61 22.37 -24.67
C VAL A 759 46.82 23.20 -24.23
N ALA A 760 47.06 23.36 -22.93
CA ALA A 760 48.23 24.07 -22.42
C ALA A 760 49.54 23.38 -22.84
N MET A 761 49.59 22.06 -22.70
CA MET A 761 50.74 21.25 -23.13
C MET A 761 50.97 21.32 -24.64
N HIS A 762 49.90 21.16 -25.44
CA HIS A 762 49.99 21.26 -26.90
C HIS A 762 50.49 22.64 -27.34
N ARG A 763 49.93 23.73 -26.78
CA ARG A 763 50.36 25.10 -27.09
C ARG A 763 51.82 25.35 -26.75
N LEU A 764 52.30 24.83 -25.61
CA LEU A 764 53.71 24.93 -25.23
C LEU A 764 54.62 24.15 -26.19
N GLN A 765 54.20 22.98 -26.67
CA GLN A 765 54.98 22.17 -27.62
C GLN A 765 55.03 22.77 -29.04
N GLN A 766 53.98 23.49 -29.45
CA GLN A 766 53.86 24.10 -30.79
C GLN A 766 54.43 25.53 -30.88
N LEU A 767 55.17 25.99 -29.87
CA LEU A 767 55.79 27.32 -29.90
C LEU A 767 56.85 27.42 -31.01
N PRO A 768 56.90 28.53 -31.77
CA PRO A 768 57.87 28.72 -32.84
C PRO A 768 59.30 28.82 -32.29
N GLN A 769 60.29 28.33 -33.05
CA GLN A 769 61.70 28.43 -32.67
C GLN A 769 62.12 29.90 -32.55
N LEU A 770 62.75 30.25 -31.43
CA LEU A 770 63.34 31.56 -31.22
C LEU A 770 64.76 31.59 -31.82
N PRO A 771 65.26 32.76 -32.26
CA PRO A 771 66.65 32.89 -32.72
C PRO A 771 67.65 32.55 -31.60
N ASP A 772 68.67 31.75 -31.92
CA ASP A 772 69.64 31.19 -30.95
C ASP A 772 70.58 32.23 -30.32
N ASP A 773 70.74 33.40 -30.94
CA ASP A 773 71.79 34.38 -30.56
C ASP A 773 71.50 35.23 -29.31
N GLN A 774 70.45 34.95 -28.52
CA GLN A 774 70.10 35.74 -27.34
C GLN A 774 69.86 34.92 -26.08
N LYS A 775 70.47 35.35 -24.96
CA LYS A 775 70.29 34.79 -23.60
C LYS A 775 68.82 34.66 -23.16
N VAL A 776 67.95 35.53 -23.69
CA VAL A 776 66.51 35.49 -23.40
C VAL A 776 65.84 34.24 -24.00
N SER A 777 66.31 33.79 -25.17
CA SER A 777 65.83 32.57 -25.83
C SER A 777 66.17 31.34 -24.99
N GLU A 778 67.41 31.24 -24.50
CA GLU A 778 67.84 30.13 -23.63
C GLU A 778 67.03 30.07 -22.32
N SER A 779 66.85 31.21 -21.65
CA SER A 779 66.10 31.28 -20.38
C SER A 779 64.63 30.92 -20.54
N LEU A 780 63.98 31.32 -21.63
CA LEU A 780 62.60 30.96 -21.93
C LEU A 780 62.45 29.48 -22.30
N LEU A 781 63.39 28.91 -23.04
CA LEU A 781 63.38 27.51 -23.42
C LEU A 781 63.54 26.60 -22.18
N GLN A 782 64.41 26.99 -21.25
CA GLN A 782 64.53 26.30 -19.96
C GLN A 782 63.27 26.42 -19.11
N LEU A 783 62.63 27.60 -19.08
CA LEU A 783 61.36 27.80 -18.36
C LEU A 783 60.23 26.95 -18.97
N GLN A 784 60.14 26.91 -20.30
CA GLN A 784 59.19 26.07 -21.04
C GLN A 784 59.39 24.59 -20.67
N GLN A 785 60.64 24.12 -20.64
CA GLN A 785 60.96 22.74 -20.28
C GLN A 785 60.54 22.41 -18.83
N SER A 786 60.84 23.30 -17.87
CA SER A 786 60.41 23.12 -16.47
C SER A 786 58.88 23.05 -16.32
N VAL A 787 58.14 23.90 -17.03
CA VAL A 787 56.66 23.88 -17.00
C VAL A 787 56.12 22.63 -17.70
N LEU A 788 56.73 22.19 -18.81
CA LEU A 788 56.37 20.94 -19.47
C LEU A 788 56.61 19.74 -18.55
N ASP A 789 57.74 19.64 -17.88
CA ASP A 789 58.07 18.55 -16.95
C ASP A 789 57.10 18.51 -15.75
N ALA A 790 56.69 19.69 -15.25
CA ALA A 790 55.67 19.80 -14.22
C ALA A 790 54.29 19.33 -14.73
N LEU A 791 53.86 19.77 -15.92
CA LEU A 791 52.60 19.34 -16.53
C LEU A 791 52.57 17.82 -16.80
N HIS A 792 53.66 17.23 -17.28
CA HIS A 792 53.75 15.79 -17.57
C HIS A 792 53.49 14.91 -16.33
N ARG A 793 53.82 15.38 -15.12
CA ARG A 793 53.54 14.64 -13.88
C ARG A 793 52.04 14.43 -13.64
N HIS A 794 51.19 15.33 -14.12
CA HIS A 794 49.73 15.23 -13.98
C HIS A 794 49.07 14.33 -15.05
N PHE A 795 49.83 13.79 -16.02
CA PHE A 795 49.33 12.84 -17.01
C PHE A 795 49.55 11.36 -16.64
N GLN A 796 50.00 11.05 -15.42
CA GLN A 796 50.21 9.66 -14.97
C GLN A 796 48.88 8.91 -14.77
N LEU A 797 48.35 8.33 -15.85
CA LEU A 797 47.03 7.67 -15.89
C LEU A 797 47.04 6.19 -15.50
N GLN A 798 48.16 5.60 -15.09
CA GLN A 798 48.23 4.15 -14.86
C GLN A 798 47.24 3.66 -13.79
N GLN A 799 47.03 4.43 -12.72
CA GLN A 799 46.05 4.08 -11.69
C GLN A 799 44.61 4.15 -12.22
N LEU A 800 44.30 5.18 -13.02
CA LEU A 800 42.98 5.37 -13.60
C LEU A 800 42.67 4.31 -14.69
N GLN A 801 43.66 3.93 -15.49
CA GLN A 801 43.56 2.86 -16.48
C GLN A 801 43.31 1.51 -15.82
N ARG A 802 44.07 1.16 -14.77
CA ARG A 802 43.81 -0.07 -13.99
C ARG A 802 42.43 -0.07 -13.35
N ALA A 803 42.00 1.07 -12.79
CA ALA A 803 40.66 1.20 -12.23
C ALA A 803 39.57 1.04 -13.30
N ALA A 804 39.82 1.55 -14.52
CA ALA A 804 38.92 1.41 -15.65
C ALA A 804 38.77 -0.05 -16.12
N GLU A 805 39.88 -0.78 -16.25
CA GLU A 805 39.90 -2.20 -16.62
C GLU A 805 39.19 -3.05 -15.56
N LEU A 806 39.49 -2.82 -14.27
CA LEU A 806 38.83 -3.52 -13.15
C LEU A 806 37.32 -3.25 -13.11
N CYS A 807 36.90 -2.03 -13.45
CA CYS A 807 35.48 -1.68 -13.55
C CYS A 807 34.80 -2.49 -14.66
N ASP A 808 35.40 -2.56 -15.85
CA ASP A 808 34.85 -3.27 -17.00
C ASP A 808 34.75 -4.78 -16.75
N GLU A 809 35.79 -5.39 -16.18
CA GLU A 809 35.77 -6.81 -15.82
C GLU A 809 34.67 -7.14 -14.80
N ARG A 810 34.49 -6.28 -13.79
CA ARG A 810 33.48 -6.49 -12.74
C ARG A 810 32.07 -6.35 -13.29
N LEU A 811 31.83 -5.40 -14.19
CA LEU A 811 30.52 -5.20 -14.82
C LEU A 811 30.14 -6.33 -15.78
N GLN A 812 31.10 -7.04 -16.37
CA GLN A 812 30.82 -8.20 -17.22
C GLN A 812 30.38 -9.44 -16.41
N ARG A 813 30.90 -9.64 -15.20
CA ARG A 813 30.78 -10.90 -14.44
C ARG A 813 29.55 -11.04 -13.54
N ARG A 814 28.78 -9.97 -13.27
CA ARG A 814 27.76 -9.96 -12.18
C ARG A 814 26.39 -9.45 -12.65
N GLU A 815 25.33 -9.96 -12.04
CA GLU A 815 23.94 -9.76 -12.50
C GLU A 815 23.15 -8.69 -11.71
N ARG A 816 23.54 -8.35 -10.48
CA ARG A 816 22.75 -7.43 -9.62
C ARG A 816 23.00 -5.96 -9.91
N LEU A 817 21.92 -5.18 -9.98
CA LEU A 817 21.95 -3.72 -10.21
C LEU A 817 22.77 -2.98 -9.15
N SER A 818 22.57 -3.29 -7.86
CA SER A 818 23.28 -2.64 -6.74
C SER A 818 24.80 -2.78 -6.84
N PHE A 819 25.27 -3.92 -7.36
CA PHE A 819 26.68 -4.14 -7.59
C PHE A 819 27.21 -3.31 -8.77
N MET A 820 26.44 -3.20 -9.86
CA MET A 820 26.81 -2.35 -10.99
C MET A 820 26.89 -0.87 -10.59
N GLN A 821 25.93 -0.39 -9.80
CA GLN A 821 25.93 0.94 -9.20
C GLN A 821 27.18 1.19 -8.35
N ALA A 822 27.47 0.29 -7.40
CA ALA A 822 28.63 0.42 -6.52
C ALA A 822 29.96 0.37 -7.29
N THR A 823 30.05 -0.48 -8.32
CA THR A 823 31.26 -0.61 -9.15
C THR A 823 31.53 0.67 -9.93
N HIS A 824 30.50 1.24 -10.57
CA HIS A 824 30.66 2.50 -11.29
C HIS A 824 30.98 3.67 -10.34
N GLN A 825 30.30 3.74 -9.19
CA GLN A 825 30.56 4.75 -8.17
C GLN A 825 32.01 4.69 -7.64
N ALA A 826 32.54 3.48 -7.40
CA ALA A 826 33.92 3.30 -6.96
C ALA A 826 34.93 3.79 -8.02
N PHE A 827 34.64 3.59 -9.31
CA PHE A 827 35.47 4.15 -10.38
C PHE A 827 35.43 5.68 -10.36
N VAL A 828 34.25 6.30 -10.27
CA VAL A 828 34.11 7.76 -10.24
C VAL A 828 34.82 8.37 -9.04
N GLN A 829 34.75 7.74 -7.87
CA GLN A 829 35.50 8.15 -6.68
C GLN A 829 37.03 8.07 -6.90
N THR A 830 37.50 6.98 -7.51
CA THR A 830 38.92 6.82 -7.87
C THR A 830 39.37 7.90 -8.85
N MET A 831 38.56 8.19 -9.88
CA MET A 831 38.82 9.25 -10.84
C MET A 831 38.92 10.61 -10.17
N SER A 832 37.98 10.95 -9.29
CA SER A 832 37.99 12.22 -8.55
C SER A 832 39.21 12.36 -7.65
N ALA A 833 39.66 11.28 -7.01
CA ALA A 833 40.86 11.27 -6.18
C ALA A 833 42.14 11.42 -7.03
N SER A 834 42.28 10.66 -8.11
CA SER A 834 43.46 10.71 -8.98
C SER A 834 43.63 12.04 -9.70
N LEU A 835 42.52 12.72 -10.03
CA LEU A 835 42.52 14.03 -10.67
C LEU A 835 42.44 15.19 -9.66
N GLN A 836 42.49 14.91 -8.35
CA GLN A 836 42.42 15.91 -7.28
C GLN A 836 41.21 16.87 -7.42
N LEU A 837 40.05 16.32 -7.79
CA LEU A 837 38.82 17.11 -8.02
C LEU A 837 38.12 17.55 -6.72
N SER A 838 38.65 17.15 -5.55
CA SER A 838 38.05 17.42 -4.23
C SER A 838 39.05 18.11 -3.31
N GLU A 839 38.56 19.15 -2.63
CA GLU A 839 39.24 20.04 -1.65
C GLU A 839 40.08 21.22 -2.20
N ALA A 840 39.88 22.37 -1.55
CA ALA A 840 40.27 23.72 -1.99
C ALA A 840 41.78 24.02 -2.00
N SER A 841 42.62 23.15 -1.45
CA SER A 841 44.07 23.38 -1.33
C SER A 841 44.91 22.74 -2.44
N SER A 842 44.47 21.63 -3.04
CA SER A 842 45.23 20.93 -4.11
C SER A 842 44.88 21.42 -5.52
N GLY A 843 43.66 21.95 -5.72
CA GLY A 843 43.25 22.56 -6.98
C GLY A 843 44.01 23.86 -7.31
N GLU A 844 44.54 24.55 -6.30
CA GLU A 844 45.32 25.79 -6.48
C GLU A 844 46.62 25.52 -7.25
N GLU A 845 47.34 24.44 -6.94
CA GLU A 845 48.61 24.09 -7.61
C GLU A 845 48.44 23.89 -9.12
N ILE A 846 47.40 23.17 -9.54
CA ILE A 846 47.14 22.90 -10.95
C ILE A 846 46.67 24.18 -11.66
N CYS A 847 45.86 25.01 -10.99
CA CYS A 847 45.41 26.29 -11.55
C CYS A 847 46.59 27.26 -11.72
N GLU A 848 47.50 27.32 -10.74
CA GLU A 848 48.74 28.08 -10.84
C GLU A 848 49.61 27.58 -11.99
N LEU A 849 49.79 26.27 -12.11
CA LEU A 849 50.56 25.67 -13.21
C LEU A 849 49.98 25.99 -14.59
N LEU A 850 48.65 25.94 -14.74
CA LEU A 850 47.95 26.35 -15.97
C LEU A 850 48.10 27.85 -16.25
N ALA A 851 48.07 28.70 -15.22
CA ALA A 851 48.35 30.13 -15.36
C ALA A 851 49.79 30.38 -15.79
N MET A 852 50.76 29.64 -15.24
CA MET A 852 52.16 29.69 -15.63
C MET A 852 52.37 29.29 -17.09
N ALA A 853 51.72 28.21 -17.55
CA ALA A 853 51.75 27.81 -18.95
C ALA A 853 51.23 28.92 -19.88
N ARG A 854 50.12 29.58 -19.52
CA ARG A 854 49.59 30.73 -20.26
C ARG A 854 50.56 31.91 -20.29
N ILE A 855 51.18 32.24 -19.16
CA ILE A 855 52.18 33.31 -19.08
C ILE A 855 53.36 33.02 -20.01
N VAL A 856 53.88 31.78 -20.00
CA VAL A 856 54.99 31.37 -20.87
C VAL A 856 54.63 31.53 -22.34
N VAL A 857 53.45 31.05 -22.77
CA VAL A 857 52.98 31.21 -24.16
C VAL A 857 52.89 32.69 -24.56
N CYS A 858 52.30 33.54 -23.71
CA CYS A 858 52.17 34.97 -23.97
C CYS A 858 53.54 35.68 -24.04
N LEU A 859 54.45 35.37 -23.12
CA LEU A 859 55.81 35.91 -23.11
C LEU A 859 56.56 35.47 -24.37
N TRP A 860 56.44 34.21 -24.76
CA TRP A 860 57.10 33.66 -25.95
C TRP A 860 56.65 34.36 -27.22
N GLN A 861 55.33 34.47 -27.44
CA GLN A 861 54.79 35.16 -28.62
C GLN A 861 55.22 36.62 -28.69
N ARG A 862 55.24 37.31 -27.54
CA ARG A 862 55.65 38.72 -27.48
C ARG A 862 57.15 38.89 -27.73
N VAL A 863 57.98 38.00 -27.19
CA VAL A 863 59.43 37.99 -27.45
C VAL A 863 59.70 37.67 -28.92
N ALA A 864 59.08 36.64 -29.49
CA ALA A 864 59.20 36.29 -30.91
C ALA A 864 58.84 37.49 -31.82
N TYR A 865 57.74 38.19 -31.53
CA TYR A 865 57.36 39.41 -32.26
C TYR A 865 58.43 40.51 -32.13
N THR A 866 58.90 40.79 -30.91
CA THR A 866 59.93 41.83 -30.70
C THR A 866 61.26 41.49 -31.38
N LEU A 867 61.66 40.22 -31.42
CA LEU A 867 62.88 39.77 -32.10
C LEU A 867 62.74 39.86 -33.61
N ALA A 868 61.61 39.41 -34.17
CA ALA A 868 61.33 39.55 -35.59
C ALA A 868 61.29 41.01 -36.03
N HIS A 869 60.71 41.90 -35.20
CA HIS A 869 60.67 43.34 -35.47
C HIS A 869 62.05 44.00 -35.40
N ASN A 870 62.94 43.54 -34.51
CA ASN A 870 64.30 44.04 -34.39
C ASN A 870 65.24 43.54 -35.51
N MET A 871 64.95 42.38 -36.14
CA MET A 871 65.78 41.81 -37.22
C MET A 871 65.46 42.34 -38.63
N THR A 872 64.29 42.98 -38.84
CA THR A 872 63.76 43.29 -40.19
C THR A 872 64.06 44.71 -40.72
N ARG A 873 64.83 45.56 -40.03
CA ARG A 873 65.17 46.91 -40.53
C ARG A 873 66.62 47.34 -40.29
N GLY A 874 67.34 47.55 -41.38
CA GLY A 874 68.53 48.39 -41.45
C GLY A 874 68.14 49.82 -41.84
N ASP A 875 68.70 50.81 -41.15
CA ASP A 875 68.44 52.27 -41.20
C ASP A 875 67.18 52.75 -40.47
N LEU A 876 67.37 53.20 -39.22
CA LEU A 876 66.33 53.63 -38.29
C LEU A 876 66.46 55.14 -37.96
N GLY A 877 65.33 55.86 -37.97
CA GLY A 877 65.22 57.24 -37.50
C GLY A 877 65.28 57.37 -35.96
N LYS A 878 65.37 58.60 -35.43
CA LYS A 878 65.49 58.87 -33.97
C LYS A 878 64.36 58.25 -33.12
N PHE A 879 63.14 58.14 -33.65
CA PHE A 879 61.99 57.54 -32.95
C PHE A 879 62.12 56.02 -32.83
N GLU A 880 62.66 55.37 -33.86
CA GLU A 880 62.84 53.93 -33.92
C GLU A 880 64.00 53.47 -33.02
N LEU A 881 65.06 54.27 -32.88
CA LEU A 881 66.14 54.06 -31.89
C LEU A 881 65.63 54.06 -30.45
N TYR A 882 64.67 54.95 -30.11
CA TYR A 882 64.03 54.97 -28.79
C TYR A 882 63.19 53.71 -28.55
N TYR A 883 62.43 53.28 -29.56
CA TYR A 883 61.60 52.08 -29.51
C TYR A 883 62.45 50.81 -29.36
N GLN A 884 63.55 50.70 -30.11
CA GLN A 884 64.50 49.60 -30.02
C GLN A 884 65.15 49.52 -28.63
N ARG A 885 65.52 50.66 -28.03
CA ARG A 885 66.04 50.69 -26.65
C ARG A 885 65.00 50.23 -25.62
N ARG A 886 63.71 50.56 -25.81
CA ARG A 886 62.62 50.03 -24.98
C ARG A 886 62.42 48.52 -25.18
N ASN A 887 62.51 48.02 -26.40
CA ASN A 887 62.42 46.58 -26.69
C ASN A 887 63.56 45.81 -26.04
N LEU A 888 64.80 46.32 -26.10
CA LEU A 888 65.95 45.71 -25.42
C LEU A 888 65.80 45.73 -23.89
N GLY A 889 65.27 46.82 -23.32
CA GLY A 889 64.95 46.91 -21.89
C GLY A 889 63.86 45.90 -21.47
N TYR A 890 62.83 45.71 -22.31
CA TYR A 890 61.79 44.71 -22.11
C TYR A 890 62.37 43.29 -22.15
N LEU A 891 63.19 42.95 -23.15
CA LEU A 891 63.87 41.65 -23.26
C LEU A 891 64.75 41.36 -22.03
N GLY A 892 65.50 42.36 -21.55
CA GLY A 892 66.28 42.23 -20.30
C GLY A 892 65.43 42.03 -19.05
N SER A 893 64.23 42.62 -19.00
CA SER A 893 63.26 42.38 -17.93
C SER A 893 62.68 40.97 -18.01
N VAL A 894 62.31 40.49 -19.20
CA VAL A 894 61.78 39.14 -19.41
C VAL A 894 62.82 38.09 -19.00
N ASN A 895 64.10 38.27 -19.34
CA ASN A 895 65.17 37.37 -18.91
C ASN A 895 65.22 37.24 -17.38
N LYS A 896 65.27 38.37 -16.67
CA LYS A 896 65.31 38.39 -15.19
C LYS A 896 64.05 37.76 -14.59
N SER A 897 62.88 38.05 -15.14
CA SER A 897 61.62 37.47 -14.70
C SER A 897 61.55 35.96 -14.95
N SER A 898 62.03 35.48 -16.11
CA SER A 898 62.08 34.06 -16.44
C SER A 898 63.03 33.29 -15.53
N GLU A 899 64.20 33.84 -15.22
CA GLU A 899 65.13 33.26 -14.24
C GLU A 899 64.52 33.22 -12.85
N ALA A 900 63.88 34.31 -12.39
CA ALA A 900 63.23 34.39 -11.08
C ALA A 900 62.07 33.38 -10.94
N ILE A 901 61.22 33.28 -11.96
CA ILE A 901 60.14 32.29 -12.02
C ILE A 901 60.71 30.88 -11.96
N ARG A 902 61.79 30.61 -12.70
CA ARG A 902 62.44 29.31 -12.70
C ARG A 902 62.94 28.92 -11.31
N TYR A 903 63.55 29.85 -10.57
CA TYR A 903 63.98 29.61 -9.18
C TYR A 903 62.81 29.32 -8.23
N LEU A 904 61.64 29.91 -8.46
CA LEU A 904 60.43 29.61 -7.70
C LEU A 904 59.86 28.22 -8.05
N THR A 905 59.95 27.80 -9.32
CA THR A 905 59.47 26.47 -9.77
C THR A 905 60.43 25.30 -9.47
N LEU A 906 61.71 25.58 -9.18
CA LEU A 906 62.76 24.57 -8.90
C LEU A 906 63.02 24.33 -7.40
N LEU A 907 62.33 25.02 -6.48
CA LEU A 907 62.43 24.75 -5.05
C LEU A 907 61.63 23.48 -4.70
N PRO A 908 62.27 22.40 -4.19
CA PRO A 908 61.61 21.13 -3.87
C PRO A 908 60.85 21.18 -2.52
N HIS A 909 60.20 22.29 -2.20
CA HIS A 909 59.52 22.50 -0.93
C HIS A 909 58.11 23.07 -1.12
N PHE A 910 57.23 22.23 -1.62
CA PHE A 910 55.87 22.11 -1.09
C PHE A 910 55.56 20.60 -1.08
N ASN A 911 55.73 20.02 0.11
CA ASN A 911 55.26 18.67 0.48
C ASN A 911 53.88 18.81 1.11
#